data_AF-D4D2Q2-F1
#
_entry.id   AF-D4D2Q2-F1
#
_cell.length_a   1.000
_cell.length_b   1.000
_cell.length_c   1.000
_cell.angle_alpha   90.00
_cell.angle_beta   90.00
_cell.angle_gamma   90.00
#
_symmetry.space_group_name_H-M   'P 1'
#
loop_
_entity.id
_entity.type
_entity.pdbx_description
1 polymer ?
#
loop_
_entity_poly.entity_id
_entity_poly.type
_entity_poly.pdbx_seq_one_letter_code
_entity_poly.pdbx_strand_id
1 'polypeptide(L)'
;MSLAWRIGRCIARANATNTISTVAEQMIDEVGGPESGKILFRGKIVAVERRLFKGHSYGEITIQQVLKKEVESSVADELSGDARRSLTPVATGGVLKIPFKNENIYAKHISDEGVEKYVATVPDLICVLDTQSGKALGVPEFRYGVMVTVLGIACSPRWSDTERALEIGGPGAFGYKDIKYVPLGKYVEPKSVVTEYAERLDIYSTEKEEQAKITPRTYVDPDDIIKHFREDFDKEQEREASAIFTSNAVSSVTPYSTRYSSKEEIPKFKIPKLGARADAVHHMLSNELDLDGIPNLNMARYMRPSATVDSLKKVTANNCLAYSFVGTYMDREANQLVVENISKNLADADEYPALMAIHARCISIISNLWNPQPGEEATGSATTGSSEAIMLGGLAMKKKWQQKRKDEGKDISNPNIIMGSNAQVALLKFARYFDVEARVLDVSEKSQFRLNPELVKKNVDENTIGIFVILGSTYTGHYEPVEEISNILDGIQSETGIDVPIHVDAASGGFVAPFTDAGAGGPKWYSINASGHKYGLVYAGLGWIIWRDRSYLPKELIFELDYLGSREETYTLNFSRPGAQVIGQYYNFIRLGFNGYREIMENCLANARLLSKTLERTGWFVCLSDIHRKKGEFYHQHLNKITPYKEDETSADYNAGLPVVTFRFSDAFKENYPHVKQESISLLLRSKQYIIPNYPLPPKEQDTEILRVVVRESMAADLIDKLVADIAAVTERLMKSDPVDLSALQTGPTNLERRRVRNREQPHKVSKRPSGKKEKTAGHPMRSGIHRSVC
;
A
#
# COMPACT_ATOMS: atom_id res chain seq x y z
N MET A 1 0.34 4.66 38.16
CA MET A 1 1.09 4.21 36.95
C MET A 1 2.07 3.06 37.22
N SER A 2 2.63 2.91 38.43
CA SER A 2 3.59 1.83 38.73
C SER A 2 3.06 0.40 38.51
N LEU A 3 1.79 0.13 38.83
CA LEU A 3 1.18 -1.19 38.61
C LEU A 3 1.07 -1.55 37.12
N ALA A 4 0.66 -0.60 36.28
CA ALA A 4 0.56 -0.81 34.83
C ALA A 4 1.93 -1.13 34.20
N TRP A 5 2.99 -0.47 34.66
CA TRP A 5 4.35 -0.79 34.24
C TRP A 5 4.77 -2.21 34.65
N ARG A 6 4.46 -2.65 35.88
CA ARG A 6 4.75 -4.00 36.37
C ARG A 6 4.04 -5.08 35.55
N ILE A 7 2.74 -4.89 35.29
CA ILE A 7 1.94 -5.80 34.46
C ILE A 7 2.50 -5.83 33.03
N GLY A 8 2.83 -4.68 32.43
CA GLY A 8 3.45 -4.62 31.10
C GLY A 8 4.80 -5.33 31.03
N ARG A 9 5.65 -5.15 32.06
CA ARG A 9 6.94 -5.85 32.18
C ARG A 9 6.76 -7.35 32.37
N CYS A 10 5.78 -7.79 33.15
CA CYS A 10 5.43 -9.19 33.32
C CYS A 10 5.09 -9.85 31.97
N ILE A 11 4.21 -9.22 31.17
CA ILE A 11 3.87 -9.71 29.82
C ILE A 11 5.11 -9.74 28.91
N ALA A 12 5.93 -8.68 28.92
CA ALA A 12 7.14 -8.62 28.11
C ALA A 12 8.14 -9.72 28.48
N ARG A 13 8.31 -10.02 29.78
CA ARG A 13 9.15 -11.11 30.27
C ARG A 13 8.58 -12.47 29.88
N ALA A 14 7.29 -12.70 30.07
CA ALA A 14 6.64 -13.96 29.71
C ALA A 14 6.77 -14.26 28.21
N ASN A 15 6.68 -13.25 27.35
CA ASN A 15 6.96 -13.36 25.91
C ASN A 15 8.44 -13.68 25.63
N ALA A 16 9.37 -13.02 26.31
CA ALA A 16 10.80 -13.24 26.12
C ALA A 16 11.29 -14.61 26.64
N THR A 17 10.65 -15.14 27.67
CA THR A 17 11.02 -16.43 28.30
C THR A 17 10.12 -17.59 27.90
N ASN A 18 9.19 -17.38 26.95
CA ASN A 18 8.22 -18.37 26.47
C ASN A 18 7.37 -19.01 27.61
N THR A 19 6.99 -18.21 28.61
CA THR A 19 6.17 -18.64 29.77
C THR A 19 4.77 -18.04 29.73
N ILE A 20 4.22 -17.83 28.53
CA ILE A 20 2.92 -17.16 28.35
C ILE A 20 1.76 -17.90 29.01
N SER A 21 1.87 -19.23 29.14
CA SER A 21 0.88 -20.10 29.78
C SER A 21 0.64 -19.79 31.26
N THR A 22 1.60 -19.13 31.94
CA THR A 22 1.51 -18.75 33.37
C THR A 22 1.47 -17.23 33.59
N VAL A 23 1.29 -16.44 32.52
CA VAL A 23 1.32 -14.97 32.60
C VAL A 23 0.22 -14.41 33.51
N ALA A 24 -0.95 -15.07 33.57
CA ALA A 24 -2.06 -14.66 34.42
C ALA A 24 -1.71 -14.80 35.91
N GLU A 25 -1.04 -15.89 36.29
CA GLU A 25 -0.54 -16.11 37.65
C GLU A 25 0.56 -15.10 38.01
N GLN A 26 1.49 -14.81 37.08
CA GLN A 26 2.51 -13.79 37.31
C GLN A 26 1.92 -12.38 37.45
N MET A 27 0.85 -12.05 36.72
CA MET A 27 0.12 -10.79 36.91
C MET A 27 -0.52 -10.70 38.30
N ILE A 28 -1.04 -11.81 38.84
CA ILE A 28 -1.60 -11.86 40.19
C ILE A 28 -0.52 -11.50 41.23
N ASP A 29 0.70 -12.01 41.07
CA ASP A 29 1.82 -11.66 41.95
C ASP A 29 2.12 -10.15 41.93
N GLU A 30 2.11 -9.53 40.74
CA GLU A 30 2.40 -8.09 40.59
C GLU A 30 1.30 -7.17 41.15
N VAL A 31 0.05 -7.63 41.26
CA VAL A 31 -1.07 -6.86 41.83
C VAL A 31 -1.23 -7.04 43.35
N GLY A 32 -0.33 -7.79 43.99
CA GLY A 32 -0.36 -8.04 45.44
C GLY A 32 -0.69 -9.48 45.84
N GLY A 33 -0.60 -10.42 44.89
CA GLY A 33 -0.78 -11.85 45.12
C GLY A 33 -2.23 -12.33 45.14
N PRO A 34 -2.48 -13.61 45.48
CA PRO A 34 -3.80 -14.26 45.42
C PRO A 34 -4.88 -13.64 46.32
N GLU A 35 -4.50 -12.85 47.32
CA GLU A 35 -5.44 -12.10 48.15
C GLU A 35 -5.98 -10.83 47.45
N SER A 36 -5.24 -10.29 46.48
CA SER A 36 -5.57 -9.07 45.73
C SER A 36 -6.09 -9.36 44.32
N GLY A 37 -5.62 -10.42 43.66
CA GLY A 37 -6.07 -10.84 42.33
C GLY A 37 -6.40 -12.33 42.24
N LYS A 38 -7.38 -12.70 41.41
CA LYS A 38 -7.82 -14.09 41.22
C LYS A 38 -8.11 -14.41 39.76
N ILE A 39 -7.82 -15.65 39.36
CA ILE A 39 -8.34 -16.19 38.09
C ILE A 39 -9.80 -16.55 38.31
N LEU A 40 -10.72 -15.88 37.62
CA LEU A 40 -12.16 -16.13 37.75
C LEU A 40 -12.59 -17.36 36.95
N PHE A 41 -12.08 -17.50 35.72
CA PHE A 41 -12.49 -18.55 34.79
C PHE A 41 -11.48 -18.73 33.66
N ARG A 42 -11.42 -19.94 33.07
CA ARG A 42 -10.66 -20.24 31.85
C ARG A 42 -11.56 -20.95 30.86
N GLY A 43 -11.62 -20.49 29.62
CA GLY A 43 -12.52 -21.08 28.64
C GLY A 43 -12.43 -20.45 27.25
N LYS A 44 -13.41 -20.81 26.42
CA LYS A 44 -13.54 -20.30 25.06
C LYS A 44 -14.77 -19.40 24.96
N ILE A 45 -14.64 -18.25 24.32
CA ILE A 45 -15.79 -17.39 24.03
C ILE A 45 -16.71 -18.13 23.04
N VAL A 46 -17.95 -18.41 23.44
CA VAL A 46 -18.97 -19.10 22.62
C VAL A 46 -20.14 -18.21 22.21
N ALA A 47 -20.25 -17.01 22.76
CA ALA A 47 -21.18 -16.01 22.27
C ALA A 47 -20.67 -14.60 22.57
N VAL A 48 -20.96 -13.67 21.65
CA VAL A 48 -20.71 -12.23 21.83
C VAL A 48 -21.92 -11.49 21.28
N GLU A 49 -22.63 -10.80 22.16
CA GLU A 49 -23.68 -9.87 21.79
C GLU A 49 -23.14 -8.45 21.92
N ARG A 50 -23.32 -7.60 20.91
CA ARG A 50 -22.86 -6.20 20.96
C ARG A 50 -23.79 -5.27 20.21
N ARG A 51 -24.08 -4.12 20.83
CA ARG A 51 -24.84 -3.01 20.24
C ARG A 51 -24.19 -1.68 20.61
N LEU A 52 -24.06 -0.80 19.63
CA LEU A 52 -23.66 0.59 19.86
C LEU A 52 -24.90 1.42 20.16
N PHE A 53 -24.89 2.11 21.30
CA PHE A 53 -25.96 3.00 21.70
C PHE A 53 -25.39 4.24 22.41
N LYS A 54 -25.72 5.42 21.90
CA LYS A 54 -25.26 6.73 22.42
C LYS A 54 -23.75 6.80 22.71
N GLY A 55 -22.91 6.29 21.80
CA GLY A 55 -21.45 6.31 21.94
C GLY A 55 -20.85 5.28 22.90
N HIS A 56 -21.68 4.43 23.53
CA HIS A 56 -21.22 3.32 24.34
C HIS A 56 -21.45 1.98 23.64
N SER A 57 -20.52 1.04 23.82
CA SER A 57 -20.67 -0.35 23.41
C SER A 57 -21.33 -1.13 24.55
N TYR A 58 -22.55 -1.58 24.32
CA TYR A 58 -23.30 -2.46 25.22
C TYR A 58 -23.26 -3.88 24.70
N GLY A 59 -23.28 -4.87 25.58
CA GLY A 59 -23.30 -6.26 25.17
C GLY A 59 -22.99 -7.25 26.28
N GLU A 60 -22.89 -8.52 25.92
CA GLU A 60 -22.53 -9.62 26.82
C GLU A 60 -21.63 -10.62 26.06
N ILE A 61 -20.61 -11.13 26.74
CA ILE A 61 -19.88 -12.32 26.28
C ILE A 61 -20.27 -13.53 27.12
N THR A 62 -20.37 -14.69 26.47
CA THR A 62 -20.51 -16.00 27.12
C THR A 62 -19.26 -16.83 26.86
N ILE A 63 -18.65 -17.35 27.92
CA ILE A 63 -17.42 -18.12 27.90
C ILE A 63 -17.73 -19.53 28.42
N GLN A 64 -17.53 -20.56 27.59
CA GLN A 64 -17.70 -21.96 27.98
C GLN A 64 -16.39 -22.53 28.50
N GLN A 65 -16.43 -23.30 29.59
CA GLN A 65 -15.23 -24.00 30.06
C GLN A 65 -14.78 -25.05 29.05
N VAL A 66 -13.47 -25.19 28.85
CA VAL A 66 -12.87 -26.24 28.03
C VAL A 66 -12.47 -27.41 28.94
N LEU A 67 -12.85 -28.65 28.57
CA LEU A 67 -12.52 -29.87 29.30
C LEU A 67 -11.02 -30.16 29.23
N LYS A 68 -10.42 -30.65 30.33
CA LYS A 68 -8.98 -30.96 30.46
C LYS A 68 -8.36 -31.76 29.30
N LYS A 69 -9.15 -32.58 28.59
CA LYS A 69 -8.68 -33.42 27.46
C LYS A 69 -8.34 -32.66 26.18
N GLU A 70 -8.89 -31.46 25.93
CA GLU A 70 -8.55 -30.67 24.71
C GLU A 70 -7.26 -29.84 24.88
N VAL A 71 -6.76 -29.71 26.11
CA VAL A 71 -5.49 -29.00 26.40
C VAL A 71 -4.30 -29.97 26.36
N GLU A 72 -4.54 -31.28 26.57
CA GLU A 72 -3.51 -32.31 26.56
C GLU A 72 -2.93 -32.61 25.15
N SER A 73 -3.62 -32.24 24.07
CA SER A 73 -3.12 -32.49 22.70
C SER A 73 -2.26 -31.39 22.09
N SER A 74 -2.01 -30.27 22.79
CA SER A 74 -1.20 -29.18 22.23
C SER A 74 -0.17 -28.55 23.17
N VAL A 75 0.02 -29.03 24.40
CA VAL A 75 0.96 -28.39 25.35
C VAL A 75 1.65 -29.35 26.34
N ALA A 76 1.54 -30.67 26.17
CA ALA A 76 2.02 -31.62 27.19
C ALA A 76 3.49 -32.08 27.06
N ASP A 77 4.16 -31.86 25.93
CA ASP A 77 5.50 -32.46 25.69
C ASP A 77 6.73 -31.57 26.00
N GLU A 78 6.57 -30.34 26.50
CA GLU A 78 7.74 -29.46 26.77
C GLU A 78 7.88 -28.91 28.21
N LEU A 79 7.06 -29.32 29.18
CA LEU A 79 7.09 -28.70 30.51
C LEU A 79 7.06 -29.71 31.67
N SER A 80 8.12 -30.50 31.82
CA SER A 80 8.34 -31.33 33.03
C SER A 80 8.96 -30.55 34.21
N GLY A 81 8.85 -29.21 34.24
CA GLY A 81 9.49 -28.36 35.27
C GLY A 81 8.55 -27.45 36.09
N ASP A 82 7.41 -27.00 35.54
CA ASP A 82 6.68 -25.84 36.12
C ASP A 82 5.20 -26.11 36.48
N ALA A 83 4.80 -27.39 36.55
CA ALA A 83 3.44 -27.81 36.90
C ALA A 83 2.97 -27.43 38.34
N ARG A 84 3.81 -26.75 39.13
CA ARG A 84 3.50 -26.32 40.51
C ARG A 84 2.88 -24.93 40.64
N ARG A 85 2.75 -24.15 39.55
CA ARG A 85 2.33 -22.73 39.63
C ARG A 85 0.93 -22.40 39.14
N SER A 86 0.15 -23.35 38.61
CA SER A 86 -1.18 -22.98 38.08
C SER A 86 -2.20 -22.76 39.20
N LEU A 87 -2.69 -21.52 39.34
CA LEU A 87 -3.73 -21.16 40.29
C LEU A 87 -5.08 -21.76 39.85
N THR A 88 -5.83 -22.30 40.81
CA THR A 88 -7.17 -22.86 40.53
C THR A 88 -8.17 -21.71 40.32
N PRO A 89 -8.94 -21.70 39.21
CA PRO A 89 -9.96 -20.68 38.98
C PRO A 89 -11.04 -20.67 40.08
N VAL A 90 -11.61 -19.49 40.36
CA VAL A 90 -12.70 -19.29 41.35
C VAL A 90 -13.95 -20.09 40.97
N ALA A 91 -14.22 -20.24 39.67
CA ALA A 91 -15.30 -21.06 39.16
C ALA A 91 -14.79 -22.07 38.12
N THR A 92 -15.32 -23.29 38.21
CA THR A 92 -15.11 -24.40 37.26
C THR A 92 -16.47 -25.04 36.95
N GLY A 93 -16.57 -25.74 35.83
CA GLY A 93 -17.81 -26.22 35.21
C GLY A 93 -18.54 -25.12 34.44
N GLY A 94 -19.44 -25.49 33.54
CA GLY A 94 -20.45 -24.59 32.95
C GLY A 94 -19.92 -23.39 32.15
N VAL A 95 -20.62 -22.26 32.28
CA VAL A 95 -20.36 -21.02 31.51
C VAL A 95 -20.17 -19.80 32.41
N LEU A 96 -19.37 -18.85 31.94
CA LEU A 96 -19.24 -17.52 32.53
C LEU A 96 -19.83 -16.46 31.58
N LYS A 97 -20.75 -15.65 32.10
CA LYS A 97 -21.35 -14.50 31.41
C LYS A 97 -20.80 -13.19 31.93
N ILE A 98 -20.38 -12.31 31.03
CA ILE A 98 -19.84 -10.99 31.36
C ILE A 98 -20.53 -9.94 30.48
N PRO A 99 -21.50 -9.17 31.02
CA PRO A 99 -21.99 -7.99 30.34
C PRO A 99 -21.01 -6.83 30.46
N PHE A 100 -21.02 -5.97 29.45
CA PHE A 100 -20.15 -4.81 29.36
C PHE A 100 -20.89 -3.56 28.89
N LYS A 101 -20.42 -2.40 29.37
CA LYS A 101 -20.76 -1.05 28.88
C LYS A 101 -19.47 -0.25 28.79
N ASN A 102 -18.78 -0.31 27.65
CA ASN A 102 -17.38 0.08 27.46
C ASN A 102 -16.36 -0.68 28.35
N GLU A 103 -16.77 -1.14 29.53
CA GLU A 103 -16.01 -1.91 30.51
C GLU A 103 -16.84 -3.09 31.02
N ASN A 104 -16.17 -4.13 31.55
CA ASN A 104 -16.81 -5.36 32.04
C ASN A 104 -17.47 -5.11 33.41
N ILE A 105 -18.76 -5.41 33.54
CA ILE A 105 -19.55 -4.97 34.71
C ILE A 105 -19.60 -6.02 35.81
N TYR A 106 -19.85 -7.28 35.45
CA TYR A 106 -19.80 -8.40 36.39
C TYR A 106 -19.42 -9.68 35.67
N ALA A 107 -19.01 -10.68 36.44
CA ALA A 107 -18.79 -12.04 35.99
C ALA A 107 -19.77 -12.95 36.72
N LYS A 108 -20.71 -13.53 35.97
CA LYS A 108 -21.75 -14.44 36.47
C LYS A 108 -21.46 -15.85 35.98
N HIS A 109 -21.17 -16.74 36.90
CA HIS A 109 -20.97 -18.16 36.62
C HIS A 109 -22.30 -18.90 36.68
N ILE A 110 -22.52 -19.81 35.73
CA ILE A 110 -23.64 -20.74 35.69
C ILE A 110 -23.02 -22.13 35.64
N SER A 111 -23.17 -22.92 36.70
CA SER A 111 -22.62 -24.28 36.76
C SER A 111 -23.32 -25.22 35.78
N ASP A 112 -22.76 -26.41 35.55
CA ASP A 112 -23.40 -27.44 34.71
C ASP A 112 -24.75 -27.91 35.26
N GLU A 113 -25.00 -27.71 36.56
CA GLU A 113 -26.28 -27.97 37.24
C GLU A 113 -27.26 -26.79 37.17
N GLY A 114 -26.88 -25.69 36.51
CA GLY A 114 -27.70 -24.49 36.35
C GLY A 114 -27.68 -23.52 37.54
N VAL A 115 -26.77 -23.70 38.50
CA VAL A 115 -26.66 -22.82 39.66
C VAL A 115 -25.93 -21.52 39.27
N GLU A 116 -26.58 -20.39 39.50
CA GLU A 116 -26.05 -19.07 39.14
C GLU A 116 -25.35 -18.38 40.33
N LYS A 117 -24.12 -17.88 40.11
CA LYS A 117 -23.35 -17.15 41.13
C LYS A 117 -22.55 -16.00 40.52
N TYR A 118 -22.60 -14.82 41.13
CA TYR A 118 -21.68 -13.72 40.79
C TYR A 118 -20.31 -14.00 41.42
N VAL A 119 -19.28 -14.08 40.58
CA VAL A 119 -17.90 -14.36 41.01
C VAL A 119 -17.03 -13.11 41.08
N ALA A 120 -17.42 -12.04 40.39
CA ALA A 120 -16.85 -10.70 40.53
C ALA A 120 -17.85 -9.65 40.01
N THR A 121 -17.78 -8.44 40.55
CA THR A 121 -18.60 -7.29 40.15
C THR A 121 -17.77 -6.01 40.29
N VAL A 122 -18.04 -5.00 39.47
CA VAL A 122 -17.51 -3.64 39.68
C VAL A 122 -17.83 -3.15 41.12
N PRO A 123 -16.97 -2.34 41.76
CA PRO A 123 -15.77 -1.68 41.22
C PRO A 123 -14.51 -2.54 41.06
N ASP A 124 -14.52 -3.82 41.44
CA ASP A 124 -13.38 -4.70 41.16
C ASP A 124 -13.17 -4.86 39.65
N LEU A 125 -11.91 -4.85 39.22
CA LEU A 125 -11.56 -4.86 37.80
C LEU A 125 -11.67 -6.28 37.25
N ILE A 126 -12.50 -6.45 36.22
CA ILE A 126 -12.67 -7.71 35.49
C ILE A 126 -11.94 -7.61 34.15
N CYS A 127 -10.82 -8.31 34.04
CA CYS A 127 -9.98 -8.37 32.84
C CYS A 127 -10.21 -9.68 32.09
N VAL A 128 -10.34 -9.61 30.78
CA VAL A 128 -10.38 -10.80 29.90
C VAL A 128 -9.10 -10.83 29.11
N LEU A 129 -8.25 -11.84 29.32
CA LEU A 129 -6.99 -12.00 28.60
C LEU A 129 -7.12 -13.03 27.49
N ASP A 130 -6.48 -12.80 26.35
CA ASP A 130 -6.19 -13.84 25.38
C ASP A 130 -5.16 -14.82 25.97
N THR A 131 -5.55 -16.09 26.09
CA THR A 131 -4.71 -17.14 26.68
C THR A 131 -3.44 -17.40 25.87
N GLN A 132 -3.44 -17.12 24.56
CA GLN A 132 -2.27 -17.39 23.70
C GLN A 132 -1.22 -16.27 23.76
N SER A 133 -1.65 -15.02 23.95
CA SER A 133 -0.77 -13.86 23.87
C SER A 133 -0.60 -13.10 25.19
N GLY A 134 -1.38 -13.41 26.21
CA GLY A 134 -1.39 -12.70 27.51
C GLY A 134 -1.91 -11.26 27.44
N LYS A 135 -2.37 -10.82 26.26
CA LYS A 135 -2.90 -9.46 26.06
C LYS A 135 -4.31 -9.34 26.59
N ALA A 136 -4.62 -8.21 27.20
CA ALA A 136 -5.98 -7.87 27.58
C ALA A 136 -6.83 -7.61 26.33
N LEU A 137 -7.99 -8.25 26.26
CA LEU A 137 -8.99 -8.04 25.22
C LEU A 137 -9.95 -6.94 25.66
N GLY A 138 -9.96 -5.84 24.92
CA GLY A 138 -10.98 -4.81 25.05
C GLY A 138 -12.33 -5.27 24.49
N VAL A 139 -13.40 -4.57 24.89
CA VAL A 139 -14.76 -4.80 24.38
C VAL A 139 -14.84 -4.91 22.84
N PRO A 140 -14.09 -4.12 22.04
CA PRO A 140 -14.11 -4.27 20.58
C PRO A 140 -13.47 -5.56 20.04
N GLU A 141 -12.66 -6.23 20.85
CA GLU A 141 -11.81 -7.36 20.45
C GLU A 141 -12.43 -8.72 20.77
N PHE A 142 -13.48 -8.76 21.60
CA PHE A 142 -14.24 -9.97 21.90
C PHE A 142 -14.80 -10.61 20.64
N ARG A 143 -14.42 -11.87 20.39
CA ARG A 143 -14.79 -12.66 19.21
C ARG A 143 -15.11 -14.09 19.62
N TYR A 144 -16.06 -14.70 18.92
CA TYR A 144 -16.34 -16.13 19.07
C TYR A 144 -15.09 -16.97 18.78
N GLY A 145 -14.88 -18.03 19.57
CA GLY A 145 -13.80 -18.99 19.39
C GLY A 145 -12.47 -18.63 20.06
N VAL A 146 -12.34 -17.43 20.63
CA VAL A 146 -11.10 -17.01 21.31
C VAL A 146 -10.96 -17.70 22.66
N MET A 147 -9.77 -18.26 22.91
CA MET A 147 -9.40 -18.83 24.20
C MET A 147 -9.02 -17.71 25.16
N VAL A 148 -9.67 -17.67 26.32
CA VAL A 148 -9.52 -16.57 27.27
C VAL A 148 -9.31 -17.04 28.71
N THR A 149 -8.52 -16.26 29.43
CA THR A 149 -8.36 -16.33 30.89
C THR A 149 -8.96 -15.07 31.49
N VAL A 150 -9.98 -15.22 32.35
CA VAL A 150 -10.63 -14.10 33.02
C VAL A 150 -9.97 -13.88 34.38
N LEU A 151 -9.51 -12.66 34.63
CA LEU A 151 -8.90 -12.22 35.88
C LEU A 151 -9.80 -11.20 36.57
N GLY A 152 -9.85 -11.27 37.89
CA GLY A 152 -10.43 -10.24 38.74
C GLY A 152 -9.35 -9.64 39.63
N ILE A 153 -9.35 -8.31 39.80
CA ILE A 153 -8.39 -7.58 40.64
C ILE A 153 -9.16 -6.67 41.59
N ALA A 154 -8.84 -6.74 42.89
CA ALA A 154 -9.46 -5.94 43.93
C ALA A 154 -9.24 -4.44 43.68
N CYS A 155 -10.31 -3.66 43.78
CA CYS A 155 -10.28 -2.22 43.61
C CYS A 155 -9.68 -1.51 44.83
N SER A 156 -9.23 -0.27 44.63
CA SER A 156 -8.77 0.58 45.73
C SER A 156 -9.89 0.80 46.76
N PRO A 157 -9.59 0.86 48.07
CA PRO A 157 -10.58 1.12 49.13
C PRO A 157 -11.39 2.41 48.91
N ARG A 158 -10.83 3.37 48.15
CA ARG A 158 -11.53 4.59 47.72
C ARG A 158 -12.81 4.32 46.92
N TRP A 159 -12.92 3.16 46.28
CA TRP A 159 -14.09 2.76 45.49
C TRP A 159 -15.04 1.81 46.25
N SER A 160 -14.59 1.18 47.35
CA SER A 160 -15.35 0.18 48.09
C SER A 160 -15.82 0.59 49.48
N ASP A 161 -15.12 1.50 50.16
CA ASP A 161 -15.28 1.70 51.62
C ASP A 161 -16.38 2.69 51.99
N THR A 162 -16.84 3.49 51.03
CA THR A 162 -17.90 4.48 51.27
C THR A 162 -19.13 4.15 50.44
N GLU A 163 -20.31 4.35 51.02
CA GLU A 163 -21.59 4.18 50.33
C GLU A 163 -21.65 5.04 49.06
N ARG A 164 -21.15 6.28 49.14
CA ARG A 164 -21.07 7.18 48.00
C ARG A 164 -20.21 6.64 46.85
N ALA A 165 -19.11 5.94 47.15
CA ALA A 165 -18.27 5.33 46.12
C ALA A 165 -18.96 4.15 45.43
N LEU A 166 -19.72 3.36 46.18
CA LEU A 166 -20.52 2.26 45.64
C LEU A 166 -21.73 2.75 44.82
N GLU A 167 -22.31 3.91 45.16
CA GLU A 167 -23.35 4.55 44.35
C GLU A 167 -22.86 4.95 42.95
N ILE A 168 -21.59 5.37 42.82
CA ILE A 168 -21.02 5.89 41.57
C ILE A 168 -20.23 4.84 40.77
N GLY A 169 -19.64 3.85 41.46
CA GLY A 169 -18.74 2.85 40.85
C GLY A 169 -19.18 1.40 41.05
N GLY A 170 -20.22 1.14 41.86
CA GLY A 170 -20.78 -0.19 42.06
C GLY A 170 -21.81 -0.57 40.98
N PRO A 171 -22.36 -1.80 41.03
CA PRO A 171 -23.22 -2.34 39.97
C PRO A 171 -24.47 -1.49 39.69
N GLY A 172 -25.01 -0.85 40.73
CA GLY A 172 -26.15 0.05 40.64
C GLY A 172 -25.93 1.25 39.70
N ALA A 173 -24.71 1.79 39.65
CA ALA A 173 -24.34 2.91 38.75
C ALA A 173 -24.45 2.52 37.27
N PHE A 174 -24.32 1.23 36.96
CA PHE A 174 -24.38 0.67 35.62
C PHE A 174 -25.77 0.11 35.27
N GLY A 175 -26.78 0.33 36.13
CA GLY A 175 -28.15 -0.10 35.90
C GLY A 175 -28.55 -1.41 36.59
N TYR A 176 -27.67 -2.01 37.39
CA TYR A 176 -27.90 -3.29 38.09
C TYR A 176 -28.15 -3.07 39.58
N LYS A 177 -29.30 -2.46 39.92
CA LYS A 177 -29.64 -2.07 41.30
C LYS A 177 -29.82 -3.25 42.26
N ASP A 178 -30.17 -4.42 41.73
CA ASP A 178 -30.45 -5.62 42.53
C ASP A 178 -29.17 -6.43 42.83
N ILE A 179 -28.01 -6.05 42.27
CA ILE A 179 -26.73 -6.71 42.49
C ILE A 179 -25.96 -5.98 43.60
N LYS A 180 -25.74 -6.66 44.72
CA LYS A 180 -24.88 -6.17 45.81
C LYS A 180 -23.42 -6.43 45.51
N TYR A 181 -22.58 -5.42 45.71
CA TYR A 181 -21.13 -5.57 45.61
C TYR A 181 -20.60 -6.44 46.76
N VAL A 182 -19.75 -7.42 46.41
CA VAL A 182 -18.99 -8.24 47.35
C VAL A 182 -17.53 -8.16 46.94
N PRO A 183 -16.62 -7.70 47.80
CA PRO A 183 -15.20 -7.58 47.45
C PRO A 183 -14.59 -8.92 47.03
N LEU A 184 -13.88 -8.91 45.91
CA LEU A 184 -13.15 -10.06 45.39
C LEU A 184 -11.96 -10.44 46.28
N GLY A 185 -11.32 -9.44 46.88
CA GLY A 185 -10.08 -9.57 47.63
C GLY A 185 -9.73 -8.31 48.43
N LYS A 186 -8.51 -8.25 48.93
CA LYS A 186 -7.95 -7.09 49.63
C LYS A 186 -6.99 -6.35 48.71
N TYR A 187 -7.22 -5.06 48.55
CA TYR A 187 -6.30 -4.20 47.80
C TYR A 187 -4.94 -4.11 48.47
N VAL A 188 -3.89 -4.26 47.67
CA VAL A 188 -2.51 -4.00 48.08
C VAL A 188 -2.02 -2.77 47.34
N GLU A 189 -1.47 -1.80 48.06
CA GLU A 189 -0.93 -0.60 47.44
C GLU A 189 0.28 -0.94 46.54
N PRO A 190 0.28 -0.57 45.25
CA PRO A 190 1.38 -0.91 44.35
C PRO A 190 2.67 -0.21 44.78
N LYS A 191 3.76 -0.99 44.93
CA LYS A 191 5.08 -0.42 45.20
C LYS A 191 5.52 0.49 44.05
N SER A 192 5.87 1.73 44.38
CA SER A 192 6.40 2.71 43.42
C SER A 192 7.65 2.15 42.71
N VAL A 193 7.63 2.18 41.37
CA VAL A 193 8.79 1.80 40.55
C VAL A 193 9.96 2.73 40.83
N VAL A 194 9.70 4.01 41.10
CA VAL A 194 10.76 4.98 41.44
C VAL A 194 11.45 4.55 42.73
N THR A 195 10.70 4.22 43.76
CA THR A 195 11.25 3.79 45.05
C THR A 195 11.96 2.44 44.97
N GLU A 196 11.44 1.49 44.19
CA GLU A 196 12.07 0.18 43.99
C GLU A 196 13.43 0.26 43.28
N TYR A 197 13.58 1.20 42.33
CA TYR A 197 14.80 1.34 41.53
C TYR A 197 15.73 2.46 41.99
N ALA A 198 15.28 3.31 42.94
CA ALA A 198 16.11 4.35 43.56
C ALA A 198 17.30 3.75 44.33
N GLU A 199 17.14 2.60 45.00
CA GLU A 199 18.23 1.94 45.75
C GLU A 199 19.32 1.33 44.84
N ARG A 200 19.07 1.18 43.53
CA ARG A 200 20.10 0.74 42.56
C ARG A 200 20.93 1.89 41.98
N LEU A 201 20.59 3.12 42.33
CA LEU A 201 21.26 4.34 41.88
C LEU A 201 21.88 5.02 43.10
N ASP A 202 22.92 4.39 43.66
CA ASP A 202 23.73 4.96 44.74
C ASP A 202 24.69 6.03 44.18
N ILE A 203 24.12 7.04 43.55
CA ILE A 203 24.80 8.26 43.10
C ILE A 203 23.90 9.42 43.50
N TYR A 204 23.72 9.64 44.80
CA TYR A 204 23.55 10.96 45.43
C TYR A 204 23.54 10.73 46.94
N SER A 205 24.73 10.65 47.53
CA SER A 205 24.89 10.83 48.97
C SER A 205 24.51 12.25 49.36
N THR A 206 23.81 12.37 50.49
CA THR A 206 23.88 13.49 51.44
C THR A 206 23.62 14.90 50.89
N GLU A 207 22.38 15.39 51.07
CA GLU A 207 22.06 16.63 51.80
C GLU A 207 20.61 17.06 51.50
N LYS A 208 19.95 17.58 52.54
CA LYS A 208 18.58 18.15 52.60
C LYS A 208 17.44 17.20 52.96
N GLU A 209 17.44 16.82 54.23
CA GLU A 209 16.28 16.27 54.94
C GLU A 209 15.47 17.34 55.72
N GLU A 210 15.71 18.64 55.50
CA GLU A 210 14.93 19.70 56.16
C GLU A 210 14.45 20.74 55.16
N GLN A 211 13.21 20.59 54.68
CA GLN A 211 12.25 21.67 54.40
C GLN A 211 11.08 21.15 53.55
N ALA A 212 9.98 20.76 54.21
CA ALA A 212 8.60 21.06 53.77
C ALA A 212 7.59 20.39 54.72
N LYS A 213 7.49 20.89 55.96
CA LYS A 213 6.22 20.78 56.71
C LYS A 213 5.23 21.73 56.02
N ILE A 214 4.40 21.20 55.11
CA ILE A 214 3.25 21.93 54.58
C ILE A 214 2.04 21.56 55.45
N THR A 215 1.63 22.52 56.28
CA THR A 215 0.35 22.48 56.99
C THR A 215 -0.79 22.55 55.97
N PRO A 216 -1.89 21.77 56.10
CA PRO A 216 -2.97 21.80 55.11
C PRO A 216 -3.70 23.15 55.19
N ARG A 217 -3.61 23.97 54.13
CA ARG A 217 -4.51 25.12 53.96
C ARG A 217 -5.90 24.60 53.59
N THR A 218 -6.89 24.97 54.37
CA THR A 218 -8.26 24.42 54.36
C THR A 218 -9.20 25.11 53.37
N TYR A 219 -8.68 25.80 52.36
CA TYR A 219 -9.51 26.36 51.29
C TYR A 219 -8.71 26.46 50.00
N VAL A 220 -9.24 25.83 48.96
CA VAL A 220 -8.68 25.82 47.61
C VAL A 220 -9.63 26.64 46.74
N ASP A 221 -9.16 27.80 46.29
CA ASP A 221 -9.92 28.63 45.37
C ASP A 221 -9.80 28.04 43.95
N PRO A 222 -10.91 27.60 43.32
CA PRO A 222 -10.90 27.02 41.98
C PRO A 222 -10.35 27.98 40.92
N ASP A 223 -10.55 29.30 41.09
CA ASP A 223 -10.11 30.29 40.10
C ASP A 223 -8.60 30.51 40.17
N ASP A 224 -7.99 30.42 41.35
CA ASP A 224 -6.53 30.42 41.51
C ASP A 224 -5.91 29.15 40.93
N ILE A 225 -6.55 27.99 41.09
CA ILE A 225 -6.11 26.74 40.46
C ILE A 225 -6.20 26.84 38.93
N ILE A 226 -7.31 27.35 38.38
CA ILE A 226 -7.49 27.47 36.93
C ILE A 226 -6.50 28.50 36.36
N LYS A 227 -6.20 29.57 37.10
CA LYS A 227 -5.22 30.57 36.70
C LYS A 227 -3.78 30.02 36.77
N HIS A 228 -3.43 29.27 37.82
CA HIS A 228 -2.16 28.55 37.90
C HIS A 228 -2.03 27.51 36.79
N PHE A 229 -3.07 26.71 36.54
CA PHE A 229 -3.06 25.72 35.45
C PHE A 229 -2.92 26.36 34.08
N ARG A 230 -3.48 27.54 33.84
CA ARG A 230 -3.31 28.27 32.56
C ARG A 230 -1.93 28.91 32.44
N GLU A 231 -1.45 29.55 33.50
CA GLU A 231 -0.12 30.19 33.51
C GLU A 231 1.02 29.16 33.50
N ASP A 232 0.82 27.99 34.10
CA ASP A 232 1.76 26.87 34.06
C ASP A 232 1.71 26.14 32.71
N PHE A 233 0.54 25.98 32.07
CA PHE A 233 0.46 25.37 30.72
C PHE A 233 1.24 26.16 29.67
N ASP A 234 1.14 27.51 29.71
CA ASP A 234 1.81 28.38 28.75
C ASP A 234 3.34 28.41 29.00
N LYS A 235 3.78 28.34 30.27
CA LYS A 235 5.21 28.25 30.64
C LYS A 235 5.81 26.85 30.44
N GLU A 236 5.02 25.80 30.57
CA GLU A 236 5.42 24.41 30.36
C GLU A 236 5.62 24.11 28.87
N GLN A 237 4.87 24.77 27.97
CA GLN A 237 5.11 24.70 26.52
C GLN A 237 6.40 25.38 26.06
N GLU A 238 6.75 26.55 26.62
CA GLU A 238 8.06 27.17 26.37
C GLU A 238 9.21 26.32 26.92
N ARG A 239 9.00 25.60 28.04
CA ARG A 239 9.95 24.61 28.55
C ARG A 239 10.00 23.33 27.71
N GLU A 240 8.89 22.81 27.20
CA GLU A 240 8.83 21.63 26.33
C GLU A 240 9.48 21.88 24.96
N ALA A 241 9.38 23.11 24.45
CA ALA A 241 10.11 23.60 23.29
C ALA A 241 11.64 23.52 23.46
N SER A 242 12.13 23.82 24.66
CA SER A 242 13.55 23.68 25.04
C SER A 242 13.93 22.27 25.52
N ALA A 243 12.98 21.47 26.03
CA ALA A 243 13.23 20.16 26.63
C ALA A 243 13.39 19.01 25.63
N ILE A 244 13.23 19.25 24.33
CA ILE A 244 13.63 18.28 23.29
C ILE A 244 15.15 17.99 23.37
N PHE A 245 15.93 18.90 23.99
CA PHE A 245 17.38 18.75 24.19
C PHE A 245 17.82 18.50 25.64
N THR A 246 16.91 18.44 26.62
CA THR A 246 17.26 18.08 28.01
C THR A 246 16.48 16.85 28.45
N SER A 247 17.19 15.73 28.49
CA SER A 247 16.75 14.49 29.11
C SER A 247 16.32 14.75 30.55
N ASN A 248 15.01 14.74 30.84
CA ASN A 248 14.40 14.33 32.12
C ASN A 248 12.89 14.64 32.28
N ALA A 249 12.17 15.15 31.27
CA ALA A 249 10.73 15.34 31.37
C ALA A 249 9.94 14.15 30.79
N VAL A 250 9.48 13.24 31.66
CA VAL A 250 8.48 12.20 31.28
C VAL A 250 7.09 12.84 31.30
N SER A 251 6.74 13.53 30.21
CA SER A 251 5.39 14.02 29.95
C SER A 251 4.57 12.89 29.30
N SER A 252 3.44 12.51 29.93
CA SER A 252 2.53 11.42 29.52
C SER A 252 1.65 11.78 28.31
N VAL A 253 2.25 12.39 27.29
CA VAL A 253 1.56 12.82 26.08
C VAL A 253 1.41 11.61 25.15
N THR A 254 0.18 11.17 24.93
CA THR A 254 -0.17 10.27 23.81
C THR A 254 0.06 10.98 22.48
N PRO A 255 0.26 10.27 21.35
CA PRO A 255 0.33 10.88 20.01
C PRO A 255 -0.82 11.88 19.73
N TYR A 256 -2.00 11.61 20.29
CA TYR A 256 -3.24 12.39 20.16
C TYR A 256 -3.38 13.56 21.14
N SER A 257 -2.45 13.75 22.06
CA SER A 257 -2.42 14.92 22.97
C SER A 257 -1.31 15.91 22.60
N THR A 258 -0.67 15.72 21.44
CA THR A 258 0.34 16.66 20.93
C THR A 258 -0.27 17.89 20.28
N ARG A 259 0.54 18.94 20.09
CA ARG A 259 0.09 20.22 19.48
C ARG A 259 -0.57 20.05 18.09
N TYR A 260 -0.15 19.03 17.32
CA TYR A 260 -0.69 18.73 16.00
C TYR A 260 -2.00 17.93 16.00
N SER A 261 -2.47 17.47 17.16
CA SER A 261 -3.72 16.71 17.25
C SER A 261 -4.97 17.60 17.20
N SER A 262 -4.86 18.87 17.64
CA SER A 262 -6.04 19.74 17.77
C SER A 262 -5.79 21.25 17.67
N LYS A 263 -4.56 21.73 17.90
CA LYS A 263 -4.29 23.18 18.04
C LYS A 263 -3.57 23.78 16.85
N GLU A 264 -2.62 23.04 16.28
CA GLU A 264 -1.83 23.50 15.15
C GLU A 264 -2.14 22.64 13.92
N GLU A 265 -2.36 23.31 12.78
CA GLU A 265 -2.33 22.60 11.50
C GLU A 265 -0.93 22.04 11.24
N ILE A 266 -0.87 20.88 10.59
CA ILE A 266 0.39 20.29 10.11
C ILE A 266 1.09 21.34 9.23
N PRO A 267 2.36 21.72 9.51
CA PRO A 267 3.06 22.76 8.76
C PRO A 267 3.20 22.40 7.28
N LYS A 268 2.67 23.25 6.39
CA LYS A 268 2.69 23.04 4.92
C LYS A 268 3.74 23.84 4.17
N PHE A 269 4.14 24.99 4.70
CA PHE A 269 4.93 25.99 3.95
C PHE A 269 6.27 26.36 4.59
N LYS A 270 6.42 26.12 5.90
CA LYS A 270 7.60 26.50 6.67
C LYS A 270 7.96 25.34 7.60
N ILE A 271 9.25 25.07 7.75
CA ILE A 271 9.73 24.13 8.76
C ILE A 271 9.28 24.65 10.14
N PRO A 272 8.68 23.81 11.00
CA PRO A 272 8.26 24.25 12.32
C PRO A 272 9.47 24.69 13.15
N LYS A 273 9.31 25.78 13.92
CA LYS A 273 10.38 26.29 14.80
C LYS A 273 10.81 25.29 15.87
N LEU A 274 9.91 24.39 16.26
CA LEU A 274 10.10 23.41 17.31
C LEU A 274 9.99 21.99 16.76
N GLY A 275 10.81 21.07 17.27
CA GLY A 275 10.66 19.65 16.98
C GLY A 275 9.37 19.06 17.56
N ALA A 276 9.08 17.81 17.21
CA ALA A 276 7.98 17.03 17.77
C ALA A 276 8.44 15.59 18.04
N ARG A 277 7.71 14.87 18.90
CA ARG A 277 8.04 13.48 19.23
C ARG A 277 7.89 12.56 18.01
N ALA A 278 8.80 11.61 17.86
CA ALA A 278 8.84 10.71 16.71
C ALA A 278 7.58 9.83 16.59
N ASP A 279 7.02 9.35 17.70
CA ASP A 279 5.79 8.55 17.73
C ASP A 279 4.57 9.35 17.24
N ALA A 280 4.44 10.59 17.70
CA ALA A 280 3.38 11.49 17.25
C ALA A 280 3.49 11.85 15.77
N VAL A 281 4.72 12.14 15.29
CA VAL A 281 4.97 12.40 13.87
C VAL A 281 4.67 11.17 13.02
N HIS A 282 5.07 9.97 13.48
CA HIS A 282 4.73 8.72 12.80
C HIS A 282 3.21 8.54 12.68
N HIS A 283 2.46 8.67 13.77
CA HIS A 283 0.99 8.53 13.72
C HIS A 283 0.33 9.58 12.84
N MET A 284 0.79 10.83 12.92
CA MET A 284 0.29 11.92 12.09
C MET A 284 0.46 11.62 10.59
N LEU A 285 1.68 11.23 10.19
CA LEU A 285 1.99 10.89 8.79
C LEU A 285 1.25 9.63 8.34
N SER A 286 1.20 8.59 9.18
CA SER A 286 0.47 7.36 8.86
C SER A 286 -1.02 7.62 8.61
N ASN A 287 -1.67 8.45 9.44
CA ASN A 287 -3.07 8.84 9.27
C ASN A 287 -3.31 9.67 8.00
N GLU A 288 -2.36 10.52 7.60
CA GLU A 288 -2.46 11.29 6.36
C GLU A 288 -2.30 10.40 5.13
N LEU A 289 -1.37 9.44 5.19
CA LEU A 289 -1.14 8.45 4.13
C LEU A 289 -2.28 7.44 3.99
N ASP A 290 -3.09 7.21 5.03
CA ASP A 290 -4.32 6.39 4.95
C ASP A 290 -5.39 6.99 4.01
N LEU A 291 -5.26 8.26 3.62
CA LEU A 291 -6.12 8.90 2.62
C LEU A 291 -5.76 8.51 1.18
N ASP A 292 -4.56 7.97 0.95
CA ASP A 292 -4.18 7.44 -0.35
C ASP A 292 -4.95 6.16 -0.68
N GLY A 293 -5.04 5.84 -1.98
CA GLY A 293 -5.59 4.57 -2.42
C GLY A 293 -4.70 3.42 -1.95
N ILE A 294 -5.24 2.51 -1.14
CA ILE A 294 -4.42 1.42 -0.61
C ILE A 294 -4.03 0.44 -1.73
N PRO A 295 -2.72 0.16 -1.93
CA PRO A 295 -2.28 -0.68 -3.03
C PRO A 295 -2.81 -2.12 -3.07
N ASN A 296 -3.08 -2.72 -1.90
CA ASN A 296 -3.45 -4.13 -1.76
C ASN A 296 -4.53 -4.43 -0.68
N LEU A 297 -5.40 -3.52 -0.23
CA LEU A 297 -6.18 -3.83 1.00
C LEU A 297 -7.36 -4.79 0.80
N ASN A 298 -7.36 -5.94 1.47
CA ASN A 298 -8.50 -6.79 1.77
C ASN A 298 -9.67 -6.03 2.44
N MET A 299 -10.92 -6.40 2.17
CA MET A 299 -11.99 -6.26 3.15
C MET A 299 -12.78 -7.57 3.26
N ALA A 300 -12.50 -8.36 4.30
CA ALA A 300 -13.51 -9.16 4.96
C ALA A 300 -14.34 -8.22 5.87
N ARG A 301 -15.20 -7.41 5.24
CA ARG A 301 -16.30 -6.72 5.92
C ARG A 301 -17.48 -6.77 4.95
N TYR A 302 -18.49 -7.55 5.34
CA TYR A 302 -19.72 -7.92 4.63
C TYR A 302 -19.67 -9.18 3.75
N MET A 303 -20.03 -10.33 4.32
CA MET A 303 -21.15 -11.16 3.82
C MET A 303 -21.64 -12.16 4.87
N ARG A 304 -22.92 -12.52 4.73
CA ARG A 304 -23.83 -13.24 5.63
C ARG A 304 -23.47 -14.73 5.84
N PRO A 305 -24.09 -15.39 6.85
CA PRO A 305 -23.76 -16.75 7.26
C PRO A 305 -24.54 -17.79 6.46
N SER A 306 -23.85 -18.63 5.69
CA SER A 306 -24.26 -20.01 5.40
C SER A 306 -23.22 -20.69 4.50
N ALA A 307 -22.25 -21.38 5.09
CA ALA A 307 -21.68 -22.63 4.57
C ALA A 307 -20.59 -23.11 5.51
N THR A 308 -20.63 -24.40 5.77
CA THR A 308 -19.81 -25.20 6.69
C THR A 308 -18.31 -25.12 6.41
N VAL A 309 -17.55 -25.20 7.50
CA VAL A 309 -16.08 -25.29 7.54
C VAL A 309 -15.64 -26.67 7.06
N ASP A 310 -14.78 -26.72 6.04
CA ASP A 310 -13.53 -27.50 6.03
C ASP A 310 -12.86 -27.46 4.65
N SER A 311 -11.85 -26.59 4.50
CA SER A 311 -10.57 -26.87 3.79
C SER A 311 -9.72 -25.61 3.64
N LEU A 312 -8.50 -25.72 4.19
CA LEU A 312 -7.27 -24.93 3.96
C LEU A 312 -7.25 -23.94 2.78
N LYS A 313 -6.98 -22.66 3.07
CA LYS A 313 -5.75 -21.91 2.68
C LYS A 313 -5.85 -20.45 3.14
N LYS A 314 -4.74 -19.92 3.67
CA LYS A 314 -4.53 -18.49 3.90
C LYS A 314 -4.64 -17.76 2.56
N VAL A 315 -5.78 -17.13 2.29
CA VAL A 315 -5.98 -16.23 1.17
C VAL A 315 -5.92 -14.80 1.69
N THR A 316 -4.79 -14.16 1.48
CA THR A 316 -4.61 -12.71 1.63
C THR A 316 -5.41 -12.05 0.51
N ALA A 317 -6.58 -11.49 0.80
CA ALA A 317 -7.34 -10.76 -0.21
C ALA A 317 -6.68 -9.41 -0.46
N ASN A 318 -6.47 -9.06 -1.73
CA ASN A 318 -5.86 -7.80 -2.13
C ASN A 318 -6.92 -6.97 -2.89
N ASN A 319 -7.22 -5.72 -2.48
CA ASN A 319 -7.93 -4.78 -3.37
C ASN A 319 -7.00 -4.39 -4.52
N CYS A 320 -7.54 -4.28 -5.74
CA CYS A 320 -6.76 -4.12 -6.94
C CYS A 320 -6.56 -2.66 -7.35
N LEU A 321 -5.32 -2.15 -7.31
CA LEU A 321 -4.91 -1.05 -8.19
C LEU A 321 -4.84 -1.54 -9.64
N ALA A 322 -5.98 -1.72 -10.31
CA ALA A 322 -6.03 -2.27 -11.66
C ALA A 322 -5.38 -1.36 -12.73
N TYR A 323 -5.02 -0.11 -12.41
CA TYR A 323 -4.40 0.80 -13.38
C TYR A 323 -2.87 0.70 -13.48
N SER A 324 -2.20 0.27 -12.41
CA SER A 324 -0.74 0.37 -12.30
C SER A 324 -0.05 -0.90 -12.76
N PHE A 325 1.05 -0.73 -13.51
CA PHE A 325 1.97 -1.82 -13.83
C PHE A 325 2.98 -2.09 -12.72
N VAL A 326 3.09 -1.20 -11.73
CA VAL A 326 4.14 -1.26 -10.71
C VAL A 326 3.83 -2.37 -9.71
N GLY A 327 4.85 -3.13 -9.31
CA GLY A 327 4.76 -4.17 -8.29
C GLY A 327 4.36 -3.58 -6.94
N THR A 328 3.28 -4.10 -6.38
CA THR A 328 2.73 -3.66 -5.09
C THR A 328 2.93 -4.68 -3.98
N TYR A 329 3.48 -5.86 -4.30
CA TYR A 329 3.66 -6.95 -3.36
C TYR A 329 5.02 -7.62 -3.57
N MET A 330 5.68 -7.94 -2.47
CA MET A 330 6.78 -8.90 -2.39
C MET A 330 6.58 -9.77 -1.14
N ASP A 331 7.10 -10.99 -1.16
CA ASP A 331 6.97 -11.92 -0.03
C ASP A 331 7.65 -11.38 1.23
N ARG A 332 7.26 -11.92 2.39
CA ARG A 332 7.73 -11.46 3.70
C ARG A 332 9.26 -11.43 3.79
N GLU A 333 9.93 -12.46 3.29
CA GLU A 333 11.38 -12.59 3.32
C GLU A 333 12.05 -11.53 2.42
N ALA A 334 11.44 -11.19 1.27
CA ALA A 334 11.92 -10.10 0.43
C ALA A 334 11.74 -8.73 1.11
N ASN A 335 10.60 -8.50 1.77
CA ASN A 335 10.36 -7.26 2.53
C ASN A 335 11.40 -7.09 3.64
N GLN A 336 11.72 -8.16 4.35
CA GLN A 336 12.74 -8.16 5.38
C GLN A 336 14.12 -7.80 4.80
N LEU A 337 14.53 -8.42 3.69
CA LEU A 337 15.78 -8.09 3.01
C LEU A 337 15.86 -6.63 2.56
N VAL A 338 14.75 -6.08 2.04
CA VAL A 338 14.70 -4.67 1.62
C VAL A 338 14.88 -3.73 2.81
N VAL A 339 14.20 -3.98 3.93
CA VAL A 339 14.31 -3.14 5.14
C VAL A 339 15.71 -3.23 5.75
N GLU A 340 16.29 -4.43 5.84
CA GLU A 340 17.64 -4.66 6.37
C GLU A 340 18.74 -3.95 5.54
N ASN A 341 18.48 -3.67 4.26
CA ASN A 341 19.48 -3.14 3.33
C ASN A 341 19.09 -1.76 2.76
N ILE A 342 18.11 -1.07 3.34
CA ILE A 342 17.59 0.22 2.81
C ILE A 342 18.65 1.33 2.79
N SER A 343 19.65 1.25 3.67
CA SER A 343 20.73 2.23 3.80
C SER A 343 21.89 2.01 2.82
N LYS A 344 21.97 0.86 2.14
CA LYS A 344 23.06 0.56 1.20
C LYS A 344 22.89 1.39 -0.06
N ASN A 345 23.87 2.24 -0.35
CA ASN A 345 23.90 3.08 -1.53
C ASN A 345 24.49 2.30 -2.71
N LEU A 346 23.79 2.27 -3.84
CA LEU A 346 24.26 1.57 -5.03
C LEU A 346 25.45 2.27 -5.71
N ALA A 347 25.66 3.57 -5.46
CA ALA A 347 26.77 4.32 -6.05
C ALA A 347 28.12 4.11 -5.34
N ASP A 348 28.12 3.50 -4.16
CA ASP A 348 29.30 3.33 -3.31
C ASP A 348 29.82 1.89 -3.48
N ALA A 349 30.38 1.59 -4.66
CA ALA A 349 30.67 0.23 -5.08
C ALA A 349 31.84 -0.41 -4.28
N ASP A 350 32.83 0.40 -3.87
CA ASP A 350 33.91 0.01 -2.97
C ASP A 350 33.46 -0.33 -1.53
N GLU A 351 32.49 0.39 -0.96
CA GLU A 351 31.91 0.06 0.36
C GLU A 351 31.00 -1.16 0.30
N TYR A 352 30.32 -1.36 -0.83
CA TYR A 352 29.32 -2.42 -0.99
C TYR A 352 29.65 -3.38 -2.15
N PRO A 353 30.83 -4.04 -2.15
CA PRO A 353 31.25 -4.90 -3.26
C PRO A 353 30.35 -6.13 -3.44
N ALA A 354 29.74 -6.62 -2.34
CA ALA A 354 28.75 -7.70 -2.42
C ALA A 354 27.46 -7.28 -3.14
N LEU A 355 27.04 -6.03 -2.99
CA LEU A 355 25.90 -5.47 -3.72
C LEU A 355 26.23 -5.35 -5.21
N MET A 356 27.45 -4.94 -5.55
CA MET A 356 27.92 -4.90 -6.95
C MET A 356 28.02 -6.29 -7.57
N ALA A 357 28.45 -7.29 -6.82
CA ALA A 357 28.43 -8.68 -7.30
C ALA A 357 27.00 -9.16 -7.60
N ILE A 358 26.01 -8.78 -6.77
CA ILE A 358 24.58 -9.07 -7.00
C ILE A 358 24.07 -8.32 -8.24
N HIS A 359 24.43 -7.04 -8.38
CA HIS A 359 24.11 -6.22 -9.56
C HIS A 359 24.64 -6.86 -10.84
N ALA A 360 25.92 -7.22 -10.89
CA ALA A 360 26.55 -7.88 -12.03
C ALA A 360 25.85 -9.21 -12.38
N ARG A 361 25.50 -10.03 -11.38
CA ARG A 361 24.73 -11.26 -11.61
C ARG A 361 23.36 -10.98 -12.22
N CYS A 362 22.66 -9.92 -11.79
CA CYS A 362 21.39 -9.53 -12.39
C CYS A 362 21.57 -9.15 -13.86
N ILE A 363 22.62 -8.39 -14.19
CA ILE A 363 22.95 -8.04 -15.58
C ILE A 363 23.19 -9.30 -16.42
N SER A 364 23.97 -10.26 -15.92
CA SER A 364 24.21 -11.53 -16.62
C SER A 364 22.93 -12.35 -16.81
N ILE A 365 22.08 -12.46 -15.78
CA ILE A 365 20.80 -13.20 -15.85
C ILE A 365 19.86 -12.55 -16.86
N ILE A 366 19.67 -11.23 -16.79
CA ILE A 366 18.76 -10.50 -17.68
C ILE A 366 19.29 -10.52 -19.12
N SER A 367 20.60 -10.34 -19.30
CA SER A 367 21.23 -10.48 -20.61
C SER A 367 20.95 -11.86 -21.20
N ASN A 368 21.22 -12.94 -20.46
CA ASN A 368 20.95 -14.30 -20.94
C ASN A 368 19.47 -14.52 -21.25
N LEU A 369 18.56 -13.95 -20.46
CA LEU A 369 17.11 -13.99 -20.68
C LEU A 369 16.69 -13.34 -22.00
N TRP A 370 17.45 -12.35 -22.49
CA TRP A 370 17.19 -11.64 -23.75
C TRP A 370 18.06 -12.11 -24.91
N ASN A 371 18.76 -13.23 -24.72
CA ASN A 371 19.40 -14.03 -25.76
C ASN A 371 20.33 -13.22 -26.70
N PRO A 372 21.44 -12.64 -26.20
CA PRO A 372 22.51 -12.13 -27.06
C PRO A 372 23.11 -13.28 -27.88
N GLN A 373 23.73 -12.96 -29.01
CA GLN A 373 24.34 -13.96 -29.88
C GLN A 373 25.70 -14.45 -29.35
N PRO A 374 26.13 -15.66 -29.75
CA PRO A 374 27.45 -16.15 -29.40
C PRO A 374 28.57 -15.19 -29.82
N GLY A 375 29.43 -14.82 -28.88
CA GLY A 375 30.56 -13.92 -29.10
C GLY A 375 30.28 -12.43 -28.85
N GLU A 376 29.03 -12.04 -28.58
CA GLU A 376 28.67 -10.68 -28.17
C GLU A 376 28.88 -10.50 -26.66
N GLU A 377 29.44 -9.35 -26.27
CA GLU A 377 29.72 -9.03 -24.86
C GLU A 377 28.65 -8.08 -24.31
N ALA A 378 27.52 -8.65 -23.89
CA ALA A 378 26.42 -7.87 -23.36
C ALA A 378 26.83 -7.12 -22.07
N THR A 379 26.49 -5.84 -22.03
CA THR A 379 26.81 -4.94 -20.92
C THR A 379 25.58 -4.14 -20.52
N GLY A 380 25.50 -3.67 -19.28
CA GLY A 380 24.34 -2.93 -18.83
C GLY A 380 24.36 -2.55 -17.37
N SER A 381 23.36 -1.78 -16.96
CA SER A 381 23.26 -1.28 -15.60
C SER A 381 21.84 -1.26 -15.06
N ALA A 382 21.76 -1.21 -13.73
CA ALA A 382 20.50 -0.93 -13.06
C ALA A 382 20.21 0.56 -13.21
N THR A 383 18.94 0.90 -13.26
CA THR A 383 18.44 2.27 -13.29
C THR A 383 17.33 2.41 -12.27
N THR A 384 16.85 3.63 -12.03
CA THR A 384 15.68 3.86 -11.17
C THR A 384 14.39 3.31 -11.82
N GLY A 385 14.38 3.16 -13.14
CA GLY A 385 13.25 2.67 -13.93
C GLY A 385 13.50 2.81 -15.43
N SER A 386 12.57 2.29 -16.24
CA SER A 386 12.71 2.37 -17.71
C SER A 386 12.89 3.78 -18.26
N SER A 387 12.40 4.83 -17.59
CA SER A 387 12.60 6.21 -18.07
C SER A 387 14.06 6.62 -18.14
N GLU A 388 14.87 6.26 -17.14
CA GLU A 388 16.32 6.50 -17.17
C GLU A 388 16.99 5.58 -18.20
N ALA A 389 16.60 4.29 -18.24
CA ALA A 389 17.13 3.33 -19.20
C ALA A 389 16.90 3.73 -20.67
N ILE A 390 15.72 4.27 -21.01
CA ILE A 390 15.38 4.81 -22.33
C ILE A 390 16.30 5.97 -22.69
N MET A 391 16.55 6.88 -21.74
CA MET A 391 17.44 8.02 -21.96
C MET A 391 18.87 7.56 -22.21
N LEU A 392 19.36 6.56 -21.46
CA LEU A 392 20.70 5.99 -21.66
C LEU A 392 20.81 5.28 -23.02
N GLY A 393 19.82 4.47 -23.38
CA GLY A 393 19.77 3.81 -24.70
C GLY A 393 19.73 4.82 -25.85
N GLY A 394 18.91 5.86 -25.73
CA GLY A 394 18.83 6.95 -26.70
C GLY A 394 20.11 7.77 -26.80
N LEU A 395 20.77 8.07 -25.68
CA LEU A 395 22.06 8.76 -25.65
C LEU A 395 23.15 7.93 -26.34
N ALA A 396 23.21 6.63 -26.06
CA ALA A 396 24.16 5.73 -26.71
C ALA A 396 23.96 5.72 -28.24
N MET A 397 22.71 5.61 -28.71
CA MET A 397 22.37 5.71 -30.13
C MET A 397 22.74 7.07 -30.73
N LYS A 398 22.41 8.18 -30.04
CA LYS A 398 22.74 9.54 -30.48
C LYS A 398 24.25 9.73 -30.64
N LYS A 399 25.03 9.34 -29.63
CA LYS A 399 26.49 9.47 -29.64
C LYS A 399 27.14 8.62 -30.72
N LYS A 400 26.69 7.37 -30.89
CA LYS A 400 27.16 6.50 -31.97
C LYS A 400 26.85 7.07 -33.36
N TRP A 401 25.64 7.60 -33.57
CA TRP A 401 25.27 8.29 -34.81
C TRP A 401 26.12 9.55 -35.05
N GLN A 402 26.34 10.38 -34.02
CA GLN A 402 27.18 11.58 -34.13
C GLN A 402 28.62 11.23 -34.51
N GLN A 403 29.19 10.20 -33.90
CA GLN A 403 30.55 9.76 -34.22
C GLN A 403 30.64 9.29 -35.68
N LYS A 404 29.73 8.41 -36.11
CA LYS A 404 29.65 7.93 -37.50
C LYS A 404 29.55 9.09 -38.50
N ARG A 405 28.65 10.05 -38.27
CA ARG A 405 28.47 11.22 -39.14
C ARG A 405 29.70 12.12 -39.18
N LYS A 406 30.37 12.34 -38.06
CA LYS A 406 31.65 13.09 -38.00
C LYS A 406 32.74 12.41 -38.81
N ASP A 407 32.88 11.10 -38.68
CA ASP A 407 33.86 10.31 -39.43
C ASP A 407 33.59 10.35 -40.94
N GLU A 408 32.31 10.47 -41.33
CA GLU A 408 31.86 10.67 -42.72
C GLU A 408 31.90 12.14 -43.18
N GLY A 409 32.26 13.10 -42.32
CA GLY A 409 32.25 14.54 -42.64
C GLY A 409 30.87 15.16 -42.85
N LYS A 410 29.81 14.55 -42.30
CA LYS A 410 28.40 14.97 -42.47
C LYS A 410 27.86 15.74 -41.26
N ASP A 411 26.77 16.48 -41.46
CA ASP A 411 26.11 17.29 -40.42
C ASP A 411 25.58 16.44 -39.25
N ILE A 412 25.67 16.93 -38.03
CA ILE A 412 25.19 16.26 -36.81
C ILE A 412 24.08 17.02 -36.08
N SER A 413 23.61 18.13 -36.66
CA SER A 413 22.75 19.09 -35.96
C SER A 413 21.28 18.68 -35.85
N ASN A 414 20.80 17.76 -36.71
CA ASN A 414 19.37 17.42 -36.83
C ASN A 414 19.05 15.93 -36.61
N PRO A 415 19.42 15.32 -35.45
CA PRO A 415 19.08 13.92 -35.19
C PRO A 415 17.56 13.73 -34.98
N ASN A 416 17.03 12.59 -35.41
CA ASN A 416 15.64 12.19 -35.14
C ASN A 416 15.51 10.75 -34.61
N ILE A 417 14.42 10.47 -33.90
CA ILE A 417 14.02 9.11 -33.50
C ILE A 417 12.61 8.80 -34.00
N ILE A 418 12.35 7.53 -34.26
CA ILE A 418 11.04 7.03 -34.69
C ILE A 418 10.42 6.19 -33.58
N MET A 419 9.13 6.42 -33.32
CA MET A 419 8.33 5.67 -32.35
C MET A 419 6.84 5.66 -32.75
N GLY A 420 6.05 4.74 -32.20
CA GLY A 420 4.59 4.77 -32.36
C GLY A 420 3.92 5.84 -31.48
N SER A 421 2.71 6.28 -31.84
CA SER A 421 1.92 7.24 -31.03
C SER A 421 1.49 6.67 -29.68
N ASN A 422 1.51 5.35 -29.54
CA ASN A 422 1.34 4.59 -28.30
C ASN A 422 2.58 4.61 -27.37
N ALA A 423 3.66 5.30 -27.75
CA ALA A 423 4.88 5.43 -26.96
C ALA A 423 4.65 6.09 -25.59
N GLN A 424 5.45 5.63 -24.62
CA GLN A 424 5.44 6.21 -23.29
C GLN A 424 6.14 7.58 -23.30
N VAL A 425 5.66 8.51 -22.47
CA VAL A 425 6.11 9.92 -22.43
C VAL A 425 7.63 10.11 -22.23
N ALA A 426 8.36 9.12 -21.71
CA ALA A 426 9.80 9.15 -21.51
C ALA A 426 10.57 9.29 -22.82
N LEU A 427 10.06 8.73 -23.92
CA LEU A 427 10.67 8.94 -25.24
C LEU A 427 10.53 10.40 -25.70
N LEU A 428 9.37 11.01 -25.48
CA LEU A 428 9.16 12.44 -25.75
C LEU A 428 10.02 13.32 -24.83
N LYS A 429 10.25 12.90 -23.57
CA LYS A 429 11.19 13.57 -22.66
C LYS A 429 12.62 13.46 -23.16
N PHE A 430 13.06 12.26 -23.58
CA PHE A 430 14.37 12.07 -24.18
C PHE A 430 14.55 13.00 -25.39
N ALA A 431 13.60 12.97 -26.33
CA ALA A 431 13.65 13.80 -27.53
C ALA A 431 13.78 15.29 -27.20
N ARG A 432 12.98 15.78 -26.24
CA ARG A 432 13.02 17.18 -25.81
C ARG A 432 14.28 17.57 -25.05
N TYR A 433 14.76 16.72 -24.13
CA TYR A 433 15.88 17.08 -23.24
C TYR A 433 17.23 16.92 -23.91
N PHE A 434 17.31 16.10 -24.96
CA PHE A 434 18.54 15.85 -25.69
C PHE A 434 18.47 16.35 -27.12
N ASP A 435 17.62 17.33 -27.44
CA ASP A 435 17.55 17.97 -28.77
C ASP A 435 17.53 16.95 -29.93
N VAL A 436 16.53 16.08 -29.91
CA VAL A 436 16.27 15.08 -30.95
C VAL A 436 14.83 15.26 -31.45
N GLU A 437 14.63 15.30 -32.75
CA GLU A 437 13.30 15.34 -33.36
C GLU A 437 12.53 14.04 -33.04
N ALA A 438 11.32 14.15 -32.50
CA ALA A 438 10.45 13.00 -32.26
C ALA A 438 9.50 12.77 -33.44
N ARG A 439 9.79 11.75 -34.26
CA ARG A 439 8.89 11.29 -35.33
C ARG A 439 7.92 10.26 -34.78
N VAL A 440 6.76 10.76 -34.37
CA VAL A 440 5.68 9.96 -33.77
C VAL A 440 4.75 9.47 -34.88
N LEU A 441 4.74 8.16 -35.12
CA LEU A 441 3.95 7.52 -36.18
C LEU A 441 2.58 7.09 -35.66
N ASP A 442 1.53 7.36 -36.44
CA ASP A 442 0.17 7.04 -36.04
C ASP A 442 -0.04 5.53 -35.90
N VAL A 443 -0.61 5.14 -34.77
CA VAL A 443 -1.04 3.78 -34.45
C VAL A 443 -2.56 3.74 -34.49
N SER A 444 -3.13 2.76 -35.19
CA SER A 444 -4.58 2.65 -35.43
C SER A 444 -5.03 1.19 -35.40
N GLU A 445 -6.33 0.96 -35.52
CA GLU A 445 -6.89 -0.39 -35.69
C GLU A 445 -6.28 -1.12 -36.90
N LYS A 446 -5.98 -0.39 -37.99
CA LYS A 446 -5.33 -0.96 -39.20
C LYS A 446 -3.93 -1.53 -38.93
N SER A 447 -3.20 -0.93 -37.99
CA SER A 447 -1.91 -1.45 -37.54
C SER A 447 -2.04 -2.34 -36.31
N GLN A 448 -3.27 -2.79 -35.98
CA GLN A 448 -3.59 -3.59 -34.80
C GLN A 448 -3.11 -2.94 -33.50
N PHE A 449 -3.18 -1.61 -33.44
CA PHE A 449 -2.68 -0.80 -32.34
C PHE A 449 -1.17 -0.97 -32.03
N ARG A 450 -0.39 -1.35 -33.04
CA ARG A 450 1.09 -1.46 -33.01
C ARG A 450 1.76 -0.46 -33.95
N LEU A 451 3.07 -0.26 -33.78
CA LEU A 451 3.91 0.50 -34.71
C LEU A 451 3.79 -0.07 -36.13
N ASN A 452 3.44 0.79 -37.09
CA ASN A 452 3.21 0.40 -38.48
C ASN A 452 4.54 0.30 -39.26
N PRO A 453 4.92 -0.90 -39.75
CA PRO A 453 6.17 -1.10 -40.49
C PRO A 453 6.29 -0.25 -41.78
N GLU A 454 5.17 -0.01 -42.48
CA GLU A 454 5.15 0.81 -43.69
C GLU A 454 5.39 2.29 -43.40
N LEU A 455 4.90 2.79 -42.26
CA LEU A 455 5.18 4.16 -41.85
C LEU A 455 6.64 4.32 -41.43
N VAL A 456 7.22 3.30 -40.79
CA VAL A 456 8.65 3.28 -40.46
C VAL A 456 9.48 3.40 -41.75
N LYS A 457 9.22 2.55 -42.75
CA LYS A 457 9.95 2.59 -44.04
C LYS A 457 9.93 3.98 -44.70
N LYS A 458 8.81 4.71 -44.59
CA LYS A 458 8.64 6.04 -45.18
C LYS A 458 9.30 7.19 -44.40
N ASN A 459 9.65 6.98 -43.13
CA ASN A 459 10.13 8.04 -42.24
C ASN A 459 11.59 7.85 -41.81
N VAL A 460 12.22 6.72 -42.16
CA VAL A 460 13.66 6.52 -41.95
C VAL A 460 14.46 7.36 -42.93
N ASP A 461 15.49 8.03 -42.41
CA ASP A 461 16.50 8.77 -43.16
C ASP A 461 17.88 8.66 -42.52
N GLU A 462 18.88 9.30 -43.13
CA GLU A 462 20.26 9.36 -42.65
C GLU A 462 20.45 10.03 -41.27
N ASN A 463 19.45 10.79 -40.81
CA ASN A 463 19.47 11.49 -39.53
C ASN A 463 18.76 10.68 -38.43
N THR A 464 18.18 9.54 -38.78
CA THR A 464 17.48 8.65 -37.86
C THR A 464 18.52 7.94 -36.98
N ILE A 465 18.59 8.33 -35.70
CA ILE A 465 19.58 7.76 -34.76
C ILE A 465 19.16 6.38 -34.26
N GLY A 466 17.87 6.04 -34.33
CA GLY A 466 17.34 4.77 -33.90
C GLY A 466 15.81 4.71 -33.90
N ILE A 467 15.29 3.48 -33.88
CA ILE A 467 13.85 3.20 -33.76
C ILE A 467 13.59 2.61 -32.39
N PHE A 468 12.59 3.17 -31.71
CA PHE A 468 12.08 2.60 -30.46
C PHE A 468 10.89 1.70 -30.76
N VAL A 469 11.04 0.42 -30.47
CA VAL A 469 9.98 -0.60 -30.63
C VAL A 469 9.50 -1.03 -29.26
N ILE A 470 8.20 -0.98 -29.02
CA ILE A 470 7.61 -1.16 -27.69
C ILE A 470 7.16 -2.60 -27.50
N LEU A 471 7.85 -3.33 -26.63
CA LEU A 471 7.44 -4.67 -26.22
C LEU A 471 6.45 -4.55 -25.05
N GLY A 472 5.20 -4.27 -25.40
CA GLY A 472 4.07 -4.16 -24.47
C GLY A 472 3.56 -2.73 -24.33
N SER A 473 2.64 -2.36 -25.22
CA SER A 473 1.99 -1.05 -25.22
C SER A 473 1.30 -0.77 -23.88
N THR A 474 1.53 0.43 -23.34
CA THR A 474 0.82 0.86 -22.12
C THR A 474 -0.67 1.05 -22.36
N TYR A 475 -1.10 1.34 -23.60
CA TYR A 475 -2.51 1.56 -23.91
C TYR A 475 -3.28 0.25 -24.01
N THR A 476 -2.81 -0.66 -24.86
CA THR A 476 -3.57 -1.85 -25.30
C THR A 476 -2.92 -3.18 -24.95
N GLY A 477 -1.67 -3.19 -24.46
CA GLY A 477 -0.94 -4.40 -24.09
C GLY A 477 -0.24 -5.13 -25.26
N HIS A 478 -0.44 -4.71 -26.51
CA HIS A 478 0.17 -5.36 -27.68
C HIS A 478 1.69 -5.26 -27.71
N TYR A 479 2.33 -6.29 -28.26
CA TYR A 479 3.74 -6.29 -28.60
C TYR A 479 3.96 -5.75 -30.01
N GLU A 480 4.79 -4.72 -30.14
CA GLU A 480 5.17 -4.22 -31.46
C GLU A 480 6.09 -5.19 -32.21
N PRO A 481 6.05 -5.18 -33.55
CA PRO A 481 6.67 -6.25 -34.35
C PRO A 481 8.18 -6.02 -34.55
N VAL A 482 8.98 -6.34 -33.52
CA VAL A 482 10.45 -6.16 -33.54
C VAL A 482 11.10 -6.81 -34.77
N GLU A 483 10.71 -8.04 -35.10
CA GLU A 483 11.27 -8.79 -36.23
C GLU A 483 10.90 -8.17 -37.59
N GLU A 484 9.64 -7.75 -37.77
CA GLU A 484 9.21 -7.10 -39.01
C GLU A 484 9.95 -5.78 -39.23
N ILE A 485 10.12 -4.98 -38.16
CA ILE A 485 10.90 -3.74 -38.22
C ILE A 485 12.38 -4.03 -38.51
N SER A 486 12.96 -5.05 -37.89
CA SER A 486 14.34 -5.50 -38.19
C SER A 486 14.52 -5.79 -39.69
N ASN A 487 13.63 -6.58 -40.28
CA ASN A 487 13.71 -6.98 -41.68
C ASN A 487 13.59 -5.78 -42.63
N ILE A 488 12.75 -4.79 -42.29
CA ILE A 488 12.64 -3.54 -43.06
C ILE A 488 13.94 -2.75 -42.99
N LEU A 489 14.55 -2.64 -41.81
CA LEU A 489 15.80 -1.93 -41.64
C LEU A 489 16.96 -2.61 -42.36
N ASP A 490 17.00 -3.94 -42.41
CA ASP A 490 17.96 -4.69 -43.23
C ASP A 490 17.78 -4.38 -44.72
N GLY A 491 16.53 -4.34 -45.20
CA GLY A 491 16.22 -3.91 -46.57
C GLY A 491 16.72 -2.51 -46.87
N ILE A 492 16.40 -1.53 -46.01
CA ILE A 492 16.85 -0.14 -46.16
C ILE A 492 18.38 -0.04 -46.17
N GLN A 493 19.06 -0.76 -45.27
CA GLN A 493 20.51 -0.78 -45.20
C GLN A 493 21.12 -1.35 -46.49
N SER A 494 20.53 -2.41 -47.05
CA SER A 494 20.99 -3.01 -48.30
C SER A 494 20.79 -2.08 -49.51
N GLU A 495 19.69 -1.32 -49.55
CA GLU A 495 19.35 -0.41 -50.65
C GLU A 495 20.10 0.93 -50.58
N THR A 496 20.33 1.45 -49.37
CA THR A 496 20.78 2.85 -49.16
C THR A 496 22.12 2.97 -48.41
N GLY A 497 22.59 1.89 -47.77
CA GLY A 497 23.73 1.92 -46.85
C GLY A 497 23.42 2.52 -45.47
N ILE A 498 22.18 2.97 -45.21
CA ILE A 498 21.78 3.54 -43.92
C ILE A 498 21.52 2.40 -42.93
N ASP A 499 22.36 2.33 -41.90
CA ASP A 499 22.21 1.39 -40.78
C ASP A 499 21.57 2.12 -39.58
N VAL A 500 20.37 1.68 -39.19
CA VAL A 500 19.59 2.26 -38.09
C VAL A 500 19.40 1.22 -36.99
N PRO A 501 19.77 1.53 -35.73
CA PRO A 501 19.61 0.61 -34.61
C PRO A 501 18.17 0.53 -34.10
N ILE A 502 17.82 -0.62 -33.51
CA ILE A 502 16.58 -0.81 -32.74
C ILE A 502 16.89 -0.79 -31.24
N HIS A 503 16.19 0.08 -30.52
CA HIS A 503 16.05 0.01 -29.07
C HIS A 503 14.68 -0.58 -28.73
N VAL A 504 14.65 -1.66 -27.96
CA VAL A 504 13.37 -2.26 -27.52
C VAL A 504 12.98 -1.68 -26.17
N ASP A 505 11.92 -0.87 -26.13
CA ASP A 505 11.28 -0.47 -24.88
C ASP A 505 10.43 -1.64 -24.36
N ALA A 506 11.09 -2.53 -23.63
CA ALA A 506 10.48 -3.69 -22.99
C ALA A 506 10.14 -3.41 -21.51
N ALA A 507 9.74 -2.17 -21.17
CA ALA A 507 9.49 -1.77 -19.79
C ALA A 507 8.61 -2.76 -19.02
N SER A 508 7.54 -3.25 -19.66
CA SER A 508 6.69 -4.32 -19.10
C SER A 508 7.04 -5.68 -19.72
N GLY A 509 7.12 -5.77 -21.06
CA GLY A 509 7.25 -7.06 -21.77
C GLY A 509 8.58 -7.78 -21.53
N GLY A 510 9.62 -7.08 -21.08
CA GLY A 510 10.95 -7.65 -20.85
C GLY A 510 11.01 -8.69 -19.72
N PHE A 511 9.99 -8.73 -18.86
CA PHE A 511 9.78 -9.77 -17.85
C PHE A 511 8.46 -10.56 -18.04
N VAL A 512 7.83 -10.44 -19.22
CA VAL A 512 6.65 -11.25 -19.58
C VAL A 512 7.00 -12.17 -20.74
N ALA A 513 7.38 -11.58 -21.88
CA ALA A 513 7.62 -12.28 -23.13
C ALA A 513 8.62 -13.45 -23.01
N PRO A 514 9.79 -13.32 -22.32
CA PRO A 514 10.75 -14.42 -22.20
C PRO A 514 10.21 -15.67 -21.49
N PHE A 515 9.17 -15.52 -20.66
CA PHE A 515 8.61 -16.63 -19.89
C PHE A 515 7.37 -17.26 -20.55
N THR A 516 6.91 -16.67 -21.67
CA THR A 516 5.76 -17.10 -22.49
C THR A 516 6.23 -17.67 -23.83
N ASP A 517 5.33 -18.21 -24.64
CA ASP A 517 5.62 -18.69 -26.01
C ASP A 517 6.13 -17.60 -26.95
N ALA A 518 5.87 -16.32 -26.62
CA ALA A 518 6.36 -15.19 -27.41
C ALA A 518 7.90 -15.12 -27.47
N GLY A 519 8.58 -15.56 -26.41
CA GLY A 519 10.02 -15.40 -26.25
C GLY A 519 10.46 -13.93 -26.18
N ALA A 520 11.77 -13.72 -26.03
CA ALA A 520 12.39 -12.40 -26.13
C ALA A 520 13.81 -12.52 -26.69
N GLY A 521 14.31 -11.44 -27.28
CA GLY A 521 15.54 -11.46 -28.05
C GLY A 521 15.26 -11.84 -29.51
N GLY A 522 15.95 -11.18 -30.43
CA GLY A 522 15.77 -11.34 -31.87
C GLY A 522 17.04 -10.92 -32.64
N PRO A 523 17.07 -11.10 -33.96
CA PRO A 523 18.31 -10.96 -34.73
C PRO A 523 18.91 -9.54 -34.74
N LYS A 524 18.10 -8.47 -34.59
CA LYS A 524 18.58 -7.08 -34.67
C LYS A 524 18.01 -6.15 -33.59
N TRP A 525 18.39 -6.37 -32.33
CA TRP A 525 18.27 -5.35 -31.27
C TRP A 525 19.66 -4.86 -30.84
N TYR A 526 19.77 -3.60 -30.44
CA TYR A 526 21.02 -2.98 -29.98
C TYR A 526 21.02 -2.80 -28.47
N SER A 527 19.89 -2.34 -27.93
CA SER A 527 19.67 -2.26 -26.49
C SER A 527 18.21 -2.53 -26.13
N ILE A 528 17.99 -3.04 -24.92
CA ILE A 528 16.67 -3.34 -24.36
C ILE A 528 16.60 -2.75 -22.97
N ASN A 529 15.52 -2.04 -22.67
CA ASN A 529 15.20 -1.66 -21.29
C ASN A 529 14.07 -2.52 -20.71
N ALA A 530 14.09 -2.72 -19.39
CA ALA A 530 12.93 -3.25 -18.67
C ALA A 530 12.77 -2.60 -17.29
N SER A 531 11.54 -2.56 -16.78
CA SER A 531 11.27 -2.12 -15.42
C SER A 531 11.18 -3.34 -14.51
N GLY A 532 12.19 -3.56 -13.66
CA GLY A 532 12.15 -4.59 -12.62
C GLY A 532 10.97 -4.39 -11.68
N HIS A 533 10.63 -3.14 -11.43
CA HIS A 533 9.47 -2.78 -10.62
C HIS A 533 8.10 -2.94 -11.30
N LYS A 534 8.02 -3.57 -12.49
CA LYS A 534 6.76 -3.96 -13.13
C LYS A 534 6.58 -5.47 -13.03
N TYR A 535 6.63 -6.18 -14.16
CA TYR A 535 6.59 -7.65 -14.18
C TYR A 535 7.90 -8.32 -13.74
N GLY A 536 8.94 -7.54 -13.37
CA GLY A 536 10.09 -8.07 -12.63
C GLY A 536 9.82 -8.35 -11.14
N LEU A 537 8.61 -8.04 -10.67
CA LEU A 537 8.07 -8.40 -9.35
C LEU A 537 8.79 -7.72 -8.15
N VAL A 538 9.37 -6.53 -8.37
CA VAL A 538 10.01 -5.72 -7.32
C VAL A 538 9.19 -4.47 -7.05
N TYR A 539 9.35 -3.87 -5.87
CA TYR A 539 8.79 -2.53 -5.59
C TYR A 539 9.39 -1.44 -6.49
N ALA A 540 8.67 -0.31 -6.56
CA ALA A 540 9.08 0.89 -7.27
C ALA A 540 10.54 1.30 -6.99
N GLY A 541 11.23 1.77 -8.04
CA GLY A 541 12.60 2.28 -7.95
C GLY A 541 13.67 1.41 -8.62
N LEU A 542 13.30 0.38 -9.40
CA LEU A 542 14.25 -0.40 -10.20
C LEU A 542 13.87 -0.58 -11.68
N GLY A 543 14.81 -0.29 -12.57
CA GLY A 543 14.82 -0.67 -13.97
C GLY A 543 16.18 -1.21 -14.41
N TRP A 544 16.25 -1.64 -15.67
CA TRP A 544 17.42 -2.27 -16.28
C TRP A 544 17.58 -1.76 -17.70
N ILE A 545 18.83 -1.55 -18.11
CA ILE A 545 19.24 -1.33 -19.49
C ILE A 545 20.34 -2.34 -19.82
N ILE A 546 20.19 -3.05 -20.94
CA ILE A 546 21.21 -3.95 -21.47
C ILE A 546 21.49 -3.52 -22.91
N TRP A 547 22.76 -3.32 -23.23
CA TRP A 547 23.27 -3.29 -24.59
C TRP A 547 23.74 -4.69 -24.96
N ARG A 548 23.39 -5.10 -26.18
CA ARG A 548 23.69 -6.43 -26.70
C ARG A 548 25.17 -6.74 -26.75
N ASP A 549 25.96 -5.71 -27.04
CA ASP A 549 27.41 -5.76 -27.14
C ASP A 549 28.01 -4.44 -26.62
N ARG A 550 29.19 -4.51 -26.03
CA ARG A 550 29.92 -3.36 -25.49
C ARG A 550 30.14 -2.25 -26.54
N SER A 551 30.27 -2.59 -27.82
CA SER A 551 30.41 -1.61 -28.91
C SER A 551 29.17 -0.75 -29.15
N TYR A 552 28.03 -1.07 -28.54
CA TYR A 552 26.82 -0.23 -28.57
C TYR A 552 26.79 0.81 -27.45
N LEU A 553 27.73 0.78 -26.50
CA LEU A 553 27.90 1.78 -25.46
C LEU A 553 29.16 2.62 -25.74
N PRO A 554 29.02 3.84 -26.31
CA PRO A 554 30.16 4.71 -26.60
C PRO A 554 30.99 5.05 -25.35
N LYS A 555 32.32 4.97 -25.47
CA LYS A 555 33.26 5.26 -24.37
C LYS A 555 33.10 6.66 -23.77
N GLU A 556 32.69 7.65 -24.57
CA GLU A 556 32.47 9.02 -24.09
C GLU A 556 31.26 9.17 -23.14
N LEU A 557 30.40 8.15 -23.03
CA LEU A 557 29.32 8.12 -22.05
C LEU A 557 29.70 7.41 -20.75
N ILE A 558 30.87 6.77 -20.72
CA ILE A 558 31.37 6.06 -19.55
C ILE A 558 32.29 7.00 -18.78
N PHE A 559 31.91 7.24 -17.54
CA PHE A 559 32.72 7.97 -16.58
C PHE A 559 33.52 6.95 -15.78
N GLU A 560 34.83 7.17 -15.73
CA GLU A 560 35.73 6.42 -14.88
C GLU A 560 36.02 7.27 -13.64
N LEU A 561 35.72 6.73 -12.47
CA LEU A 561 35.95 7.37 -11.19
C LEU A 561 36.97 6.54 -10.42
N ASP A 562 38.10 7.15 -10.09
CA ASP A 562 39.00 6.67 -9.05
C ASP A 562 38.43 7.18 -7.71
N TYR A 563 37.52 6.42 -7.13
CA TYR A 563 36.82 6.81 -5.91
C TYR A 563 36.96 5.67 -4.89
N LEU A 564 37.34 6.01 -3.66
CA LEU A 564 37.39 5.11 -2.48
C LEU A 564 38.33 3.88 -2.54
N GLY A 565 39.09 3.70 -3.62
CA GLY A 565 40.18 2.72 -3.67
C GLY A 565 40.26 1.90 -4.95
N SER A 566 39.22 1.89 -5.78
CA SER A 566 39.20 1.22 -7.08
C SER A 566 38.75 2.14 -8.22
N ARG A 567 38.92 1.67 -9.47
CA ARG A 567 38.50 2.37 -10.69
C ARG A 567 37.16 1.81 -11.12
N GLU A 568 36.13 2.63 -11.04
CA GLU A 568 34.75 2.26 -11.35
C GLU A 568 34.27 2.89 -12.65
N GLU A 569 33.55 2.12 -13.48
CA GLU A 569 32.88 2.62 -14.68
C GLU A 569 31.39 2.87 -14.39
N THR A 570 30.93 4.11 -14.56
CA THR A 570 29.52 4.49 -14.45
C THR A 570 29.03 5.21 -15.69
N TYR A 571 27.76 4.97 -16.02
CA TYR A 571 27.08 5.56 -17.18
C TYR A 571 25.58 5.71 -16.89
N THR A 572 25.22 5.95 -15.62
CA THR A 572 23.84 6.23 -15.17
C THR A 572 23.59 7.73 -15.05
N LEU A 573 22.33 8.15 -15.12
CA LEU A 573 21.96 9.57 -14.91
C LEU A 573 21.88 9.91 -13.42
N ASN A 574 21.50 8.93 -12.60
CA ASN A 574 21.51 9.06 -11.16
C ASN A 574 22.87 8.71 -10.57
N PHE A 575 23.17 9.31 -9.41
CA PHE A 575 24.32 8.96 -8.57
C PHE A 575 23.83 8.16 -7.35
N SER A 576 23.84 8.71 -6.14
CA SER A 576 23.40 8.03 -4.92
C SER A 576 21.93 7.59 -4.97
N ARG A 577 21.68 6.30 -4.74
CA ARG A 577 20.34 5.72 -4.65
C ARG A 577 20.35 4.37 -3.91
N PRO A 578 19.22 3.93 -3.33
CA PRO A 578 19.18 2.66 -2.61
C PRO A 578 19.48 1.45 -3.51
N GLY A 579 20.30 0.53 -3.01
CA GLY A 579 20.59 -0.76 -3.64
C GLY A 579 19.60 -1.87 -3.27
N ALA A 580 18.70 -1.62 -2.32
CA ALA A 580 17.77 -2.61 -1.78
C ALA A 580 16.88 -3.26 -2.86
N GLN A 581 16.44 -2.51 -3.87
CA GLN A 581 15.64 -3.05 -4.96
C GLN A 581 16.43 -4.02 -5.85
N VAL A 582 17.74 -3.81 -6.05
CA VAL A 582 18.60 -4.75 -6.80
C VAL A 582 18.69 -6.07 -6.05
N ILE A 583 18.81 -6.03 -4.72
CA ILE A 583 18.76 -7.21 -3.85
C ILE A 583 17.39 -7.91 -4.00
N GLY A 584 16.30 -7.15 -3.98
CA GLY A 584 14.94 -7.67 -4.20
C GLY A 584 14.76 -8.36 -5.55
N GLN A 585 15.35 -7.82 -6.62
CA GLN A 585 15.31 -8.45 -7.95
C GLN A 585 16.08 -9.77 -7.97
N TYR A 586 17.29 -9.77 -7.40
CA TYR A 586 18.12 -10.97 -7.34
C TYR A 586 17.45 -12.06 -6.49
N TYR A 587 16.83 -11.69 -5.37
CA TYR A 587 16.00 -12.59 -4.58
C TYR A 587 14.94 -13.27 -5.44
N ASN A 588 14.17 -12.50 -6.23
CA ASN A 588 13.14 -13.09 -7.08
C ASN A 588 13.73 -14.00 -8.17
N PHE A 589 14.86 -13.65 -8.79
CA PHE A 589 15.52 -14.51 -9.76
C PHE A 589 15.89 -15.87 -9.18
N ILE A 590 16.48 -15.89 -7.97
CA ILE A 590 16.90 -17.12 -7.32
C ILE A 590 15.71 -17.91 -6.78
N ARG A 591 14.75 -17.23 -6.14
CA ARG A 591 13.58 -17.87 -5.51
C ARG A 591 12.65 -18.51 -6.53
N LEU A 592 12.30 -17.77 -7.58
CA LEU A 592 11.32 -18.21 -8.56
C LEU A 592 11.97 -19.09 -9.64
N GLY A 593 13.20 -18.75 -10.03
CA GLY A 593 13.81 -19.29 -11.24
C GLY A 593 12.95 -19.05 -12.49
N PHE A 594 13.33 -19.64 -13.60
CA PHE A 594 12.57 -19.48 -14.85
C PHE A 594 11.13 -20.03 -14.74
N ASN A 595 10.96 -21.20 -14.12
CA ASN A 595 9.66 -21.87 -14.01
C ASN A 595 8.67 -21.08 -13.13
N GLY A 596 9.12 -20.51 -12.01
CA GLY A 596 8.26 -19.71 -11.16
C GLY A 596 7.81 -18.41 -11.84
N TYR A 597 8.70 -17.73 -12.58
CA TYR A 597 8.29 -16.59 -13.41
C TYR A 597 7.30 -17.01 -14.49
N ARG A 598 7.55 -18.12 -15.22
CA ARG A 598 6.61 -18.66 -16.22
C ARG A 598 5.24 -18.93 -15.62
N GLU A 599 5.16 -19.64 -14.50
CA GLU A 599 3.90 -19.93 -13.83
C GLU A 599 3.13 -18.64 -13.47
N ILE A 600 3.81 -17.64 -12.93
CA ILE A 600 3.20 -16.34 -12.60
C ILE A 600 2.67 -15.65 -13.87
N MET A 601 3.46 -15.58 -14.94
CA MET A 601 3.05 -14.88 -16.17
C MET A 601 1.90 -15.60 -16.90
N GLU A 602 1.92 -16.93 -16.95
CA GLU A 602 0.82 -17.72 -17.51
C GLU A 602 -0.47 -17.54 -16.70
N ASN A 603 -0.39 -17.54 -15.36
CA ASN A 603 -1.53 -17.28 -14.49
C ASN A 603 -2.10 -15.86 -14.69
N CYS A 604 -1.23 -14.84 -14.81
CA CYS A 604 -1.67 -13.47 -15.10
C CYS A 604 -2.40 -13.39 -16.45
N LEU A 605 -1.87 -14.07 -17.48
CA LEU A 605 -2.51 -14.14 -18.79
C LEU A 605 -3.84 -14.89 -18.74
N ALA A 606 -3.92 -16.04 -18.08
CA ALA A 606 -5.15 -16.80 -17.92
C ALA A 606 -6.25 -15.95 -17.25
N ASN A 607 -5.92 -15.23 -16.18
CA ASN A 607 -6.84 -14.34 -15.48
C ASN A 607 -7.27 -13.14 -16.34
N ALA A 608 -6.35 -12.55 -17.12
CA ALA A 608 -6.67 -11.48 -18.05
C ALA A 608 -7.56 -11.96 -19.21
N ARG A 609 -7.38 -13.21 -19.68
CA ARG A 609 -8.25 -13.84 -20.68
C ARG A 609 -9.64 -14.09 -20.14
N LEU A 610 -9.75 -14.59 -18.92
CA LEU A 610 -11.04 -14.79 -18.24
C LEU A 610 -11.82 -13.48 -18.14
N LEU A 611 -11.17 -12.40 -17.71
CA LEU A 611 -11.77 -11.07 -17.64
C LEU A 611 -12.24 -10.60 -19.04
N SER A 612 -11.38 -10.71 -20.05
CA SER A 612 -11.68 -10.26 -21.42
C SER A 612 -12.89 -11.00 -22.02
N LYS A 613 -12.89 -12.34 -21.95
CA LYS A 613 -13.99 -13.18 -22.47
C LYS A 613 -15.31 -12.89 -21.76
N THR A 614 -15.26 -12.64 -20.44
CA THR A 614 -16.47 -12.37 -19.66
C THR A 614 -17.05 -10.99 -19.95
N LEU A 615 -16.20 -9.97 -20.11
CA LEU A 615 -16.65 -8.64 -20.53
C LEU A 615 -17.30 -8.67 -21.90
N GLU A 616 -16.70 -9.33 -22.90
CA GLU A 616 -17.29 -9.43 -24.24
C GLU A 616 -18.60 -10.24 -24.25
N ARG A 617 -18.75 -11.27 -23.40
CA ARG A 617 -19.99 -12.04 -23.28
C ARG A 617 -21.19 -11.19 -22.84
N THR A 618 -20.96 -10.09 -22.11
CA THR A 618 -22.06 -9.20 -21.71
C THR A 618 -22.75 -8.54 -22.91
N GLY A 619 -22.05 -8.43 -24.05
CA GLY A 619 -22.48 -7.61 -25.19
C GLY A 619 -22.38 -6.10 -24.96
N TRP A 620 -22.10 -5.66 -23.73
CA TRP A 620 -21.97 -4.25 -23.36
C TRP A 620 -20.59 -3.70 -23.67
N PHE A 621 -19.56 -4.57 -23.69
CA PHE A 621 -18.17 -4.19 -23.88
C PHE A 621 -17.54 -4.89 -25.07
N VAL A 622 -16.57 -4.21 -25.68
CA VAL A 622 -15.65 -4.77 -26.69
C VAL A 622 -14.22 -4.61 -26.18
N CYS A 623 -13.44 -5.69 -26.22
CA CYS A 623 -12.04 -5.68 -25.81
C CYS A 623 -11.14 -5.32 -26.99
N LEU A 624 -10.33 -4.27 -26.84
CA LEU A 624 -9.31 -3.84 -27.80
C LEU A 624 -7.99 -4.62 -27.62
N SER A 625 -7.70 -5.12 -26.42
CA SER A 625 -6.56 -6.03 -26.20
C SER A 625 -6.86 -7.40 -26.79
N ASP A 626 -5.88 -8.03 -27.45
CA ASP A 626 -6.05 -9.29 -28.19
C ASP A 626 -5.64 -10.58 -27.46
N ILE A 627 -5.18 -10.50 -26.21
CA ILE A 627 -4.59 -11.64 -25.48
C ILE A 627 -5.53 -12.84 -25.24
N HIS A 628 -6.85 -12.66 -25.41
CA HIS A 628 -7.87 -13.71 -25.28
C HIS A 628 -8.30 -14.31 -26.61
N ARG A 629 -7.82 -13.77 -27.73
CA ARG A 629 -8.07 -14.26 -29.08
C ARG A 629 -7.03 -15.31 -29.46
N LYS A 630 -7.43 -16.31 -30.24
CA LYS A 630 -6.51 -17.36 -30.68
C LYS A 630 -5.43 -16.78 -31.57
N LYS A 631 -4.26 -17.43 -31.59
CA LYS A 631 -3.10 -16.98 -32.36
C LYS A 631 -3.49 -16.72 -33.83
N GLY A 632 -3.33 -15.48 -34.29
CA GLY A 632 -3.68 -15.04 -35.64
C GLY A 632 -5.07 -14.41 -35.80
N GLU A 633 -5.89 -14.38 -34.75
CA GLU A 633 -7.21 -13.75 -34.76
C GLU A 633 -7.18 -12.36 -34.11
N PHE A 634 -7.50 -11.29 -34.84
CA PHE A 634 -7.34 -9.90 -34.36
C PHE A 634 -8.63 -9.07 -34.38
N TYR A 635 -9.76 -9.69 -34.72
CA TYR A 635 -11.03 -8.99 -34.84
C TYR A 635 -12.02 -9.46 -33.77
N HIS A 636 -12.91 -8.55 -33.34
CA HIS A 636 -14.00 -8.94 -32.44
C HIS A 636 -14.96 -9.88 -33.18
N GLN A 637 -15.05 -11.11 -32.69
CA GLN A 637 -16.10 -12.04 -33.08
C GLN A 637 -17.16 -12.01 -31.98
N HIS A 638 -18.41 -11.74 -32.33
CA HIS A 638 -19.50 -11.80 -31.35
C HIS A 638 -19.55 -13.19 -30.70
N LEU A 639 -19.26 -13.25 -29.40
CA LEU A 639 -19.23 -14.51 -28.65
C LEU A 639 -20.65 -14.93 -28.26
N ASN A 640 -21.27 -15.77 -29.10
CA ASN A 640 -22.59 -16.34 -28.81
C ASN A 640 -22.57 -17.40 -27.68
N LYS A 641 -21.41 -17.96 -27.36
CA LYS A 641 -21.18 -18.90 -26.24
C LYS A 641 -19.80 -18.64 -25.62
N ILE A 642 -19.68 -18.75 -24.29
CA ILE A 642 -18.37 -18.87 -23.64
C ILE A 642 -17.90 -20.31 -23.83
N THR A 643 -16.81 -20.49 -24.55
CA THR A 643 -16.02 -21.71 -24.47
C THR A 643 -15.26 -21.68 -23.14
N PRO A 644 -15.46 -22.66 -22.25
CA PRO A 644 -14.71 -22.75 -21.00
C PRO A 644 -13.21 -22.72 -21.28
N TYR A 645 -12.45 -22.11 -20.36
CA TYR A 645 -11.00 -22.28 -20.33
C TYR A 645 -10.69 -23.78 -20.27
N LYS A 646 -9.79 -24.26 -21.13
CA LYS A 646 -9.27 -25.61 -21.01
C LYS A 646 -7.97 -25.54 -20.23
N GLU A 647 -7.80 -26.42 -19.25
CA GLU A 647 -6.64 -26.42 -18.34
C GLU A 647 -5.29 -26.57 -19.07
N ASP A 648 -5.28 -27.11 -20.29
CA ASP A 648 -4.10 -27.35 -21.13
C ASP A 648 -3.70 -26.16 -22.01
N GLU A 649 -4.51 -25.10 -22.07
CA GLU A 649 -4.18 -23.91 -22.87
C GLU A 649 -3.12 -23.02 -22.20
N THR A 650 -2.17 -22.55 -23.00
CA THR A 650 -1.05 -21.69 -22.54
C THR A 650 -0.94 -20.43 -23.38
N SER A 651 0.07 -19.60 -23.13
CA SER A 651 0.39 -18.48 -24.03
C SER A 651 0.64 -18.85 -25.49
N ALA A 652 0.98 -20.11 -25.81
CA ALA A 652 1.19 -20.57 -27.19
C ALA A 652 -0.09 -20.56 -28.05
N ASP A 653 -1.26 -20.69 -27.42
CA ASP A 653 -2.54 -20.83 -28.13
C ASP A 653 -3.18 -19.49 -28.50
N TYR A 654 -2.64 -18.39 -27.99
CA TYR A 654 -3.24 -17.06 -28.03
C TYR A 654 -2.30 -16.03 -28.64
N ASN A 655 -2.83 -14.85 -29.00
CA ASN A 655 -1.96 -13.75 -29.41
C ASN A 655 -1.06 -13.29 -28.26
N ALA A 656 0.20 -12.99 -28.61
CA ALA A 656 1.18 -12.49 -27.66
C ALA A 656 0.86 -11.06 -27.21
N GLY A 657 1.02 -10.79 -25.92
CA GLY A 657 0.82 -9.46 -25.34
C GLY A 657 0.98 -9.48 -23.82
N LEU A 658 0.85 -8.31 -23.21
CA LEU A 658 0.83 -8.16 -21.76
C LEU A 658 -0.49 -8.68 -21.17
N PRO A 659 -0.51 -9.15 -19.91
CA PRO A 659 -1.75 -9.49 -19.20
C PRO A 659 -2.52 -8.21 -18.81
N VAL A 660 -3.08 -7.56 -19.83
CA VAL A 660 -3.79 -6.28 -19.77
C VAL A 660 -5.09 -6.45 -20.55
N VAL A 661 -6.18 -6.01 -19.95
CA VAL A 661 -7.51 -5.98 -20.57
C VAL A 661 -7.88 -4.53 -20.83
N THR A 662 -7.93 -4.16 -22.10
CA THR A 662 -8.33 -2.83 -22.55
C THR A 662 -9.65 -2.96 -23.27
N PHE A 663 -10.66 -2.21 -22.82
CA PHE A 663 -12.02 -2.38 -23.31
C PHE A 663 -12.77 -1.05 -23.33
N ARG A 664 -13.84 -1.01 -24.12
CA ARG A 664 -14.75 0.12 -24.22
C ARG A 664 -16.20 -0.38 -24.30
N PHE A 665 -17.17 0.51 -24.14
CA PHE A 665 -18.55 0.19 -24.49
C PHE A 665 -18.67 -0.18 -25.98
N SER A 666 -19.47 -1.21 -26.25
CA SER A 666 -19.84 -1.59 -27.62
C SER A 666 -20.67 -0.48 -28.27
N ASP A 667 -20.62 -0.41 -29.60
CA ASP A 667 -21.36 0.62 -30.34
C ASP A 667 -22.87 0.42 -30.16
N ALA A 668 -23.33 -0.83 -30.15
CA ALA A 668 -24.71 -1.19 -29.81
C ALA A 668 -25.11 -0.75 -28.38
N PHE A 669 -24.21 -0.82 -27.40
CA PHE A 669 -24.52 -0.32 -26.05
C PHE A 669 -24.67 1.20 -26.04
N LYS A 670 -23.77 1.92 -26.71
CA LYS A 670 -23.82 3.39 -26.81
C LYS A 670 -25.09 3.87 -27.51
N GLU A 671 -25.56 3.14 -28.53
CA GLU A 671 -26.82 3.44 -29.23
C GLU A 671 -28.04 3.20 -28.34
N ASN A 672 -28.06 2.10 -27.57
CA ASN A 672 -29.19 1.77 -26.68
C ASN A 672 -29.22 2.63 -25.41
N TYR A 673 -28.05 3.08 -24.91
CA TYR A 673 -27.90 3.82 -23.66
C TYR A 673 -27.01 5.07 -23.81
N PRO A 674 -27.36 6.04 -24.68
CA PRO A 674 -26.50 7.19 -25.00
C PRO A 674 -26.27 8.15 -23.82
N HIS A 675 -27.09 8.06 -22.78
CA HIS A 675 -26.96 8.84 -21.55
C HIS A 675 -25.87 8.30 -20.61
N VAL A 676 -25.45 7.04 -20.79
CA VAL A 676 -24.42 6.39 -19.96
C VAL A 676 -23.04 6.68 -20.54
N LYS A 677 -22.22 7.41 -19.79
CA LYS A 677 -20.82 7.70 -20.17
C LYS A 677 -19.86 6.70 -19.54
N GLN A 678 -18.79 6.35 -20.27
CA GLN A 678 -17.80 5.37 -19.80
C GLN A 678 -17.06 5.84 -18.55
N GLU A 679 -16.80 7.15 -18.43
CA GLU A 679 -16.24 7.76 -17.22
C GLU A 679 -17.07 7.44 -15.95
N SER A 680 -18.39 7.32 -16.07
CA SER A 680 -19.27 7.01 -14.93
C SER A 680 -19.01 5.62 -14.35
N ILE A 681 -18.59 4.64 -15.17
CA ILE A 681 -18.15 3.33 -14.67
C ILE A 681 -16.90 3.50 -13.80
N SER A 682 -15.89 4.22 -14.29
CA SER A 682 -14.64 4.45 -13.56
C SER A 682 -14.89 5.09 -12.20
N LEU A 683 -15.75 6.11 -12.15
CA LEU A 683 -16.10 6.82 -10.92
C LEU A 683 -16.85 5.94 -9.91
N LEU A 684 -17.85 5.17 -10.37
CA LEU A 684 -18.62 4.30 -9.48
C LEU A 684 -17.79 3.11 -8.99
N LEU A 685 -16.90 2.57 -9.81
CA LEU A 685 -15.96 1.53 -9.37
C LEU A 685 -14.96 2.07 -8.34
N ARG A 686 -14.58 3.35 -8.40
CA ARG A 686 -13.78 4.01 -7.35
C ARG A 686 -14.49 4.04 -6.01
N SER A 687 -15.81 4.17 -5.96
CA SER A 687 -16.58 4.06 -4.71
C SER A 687 -16.53 2.66 -4.09
N LYS A 688 -16.28 1.63 -4.93
CA LYS A 688 -15.99 0.25 -4.53
C LYS A 688 -14.49 -0.02 -4.35
N GLN A 689 -13.68 1.05 -4.30
CA GLN A 689 -12.22 1.02 -4.13
C GLN A 689 -11.42 0.44 -5.31
N TYR A 690 -12.05 0.20 -6.46
CA TYR A 690 -11.35 -0.15 -7.70
C TYR A 690 -10.88 1.10 -8.42
N ILE A 691 -9.61 1.13 -8.82
CA ILE A 691 -9.09 2.21 -9.66
C ILE A 691 -8.87 1.67 -11.08
N ILE A 692 -9.89 1.83 -11.91
CA ILE A 692 -9.85 1.54 -13.35
C ILE A 692 -9.85 2.87 -14.09
N PRO A 693 -8.77 3.24 -14.78
CA PRO A 693 -8.64 4.52 -15.44
C PRO A 693 -9.50 4.54 -16.70
N ASN A 694 -10.16 5.67 -16.95
CA ASN A 694 -10.79 5.98 -18.23
C ASN A 694 -10.01 7.11 -18.92
N TYR A 695 -9.57 6.87 -20.16
CA TYR A 695 -8.76 7.82 -20.93
C TYR A 695 -8.86 7.51 -22.42
N PRO A 696 -8.61 8.50 -23.31
CA PRO A 696 -8.62 8.28 -24.75
C PRO A 696 -7.39 7.50 -25.23
N LEU A 697 -7.52 6.82 -26.36
CA LEU A 697 -6.38 6.27 -27.12
C LEU A 697 -5.41 7.37 -27.60
N PRO A 698 -4.22 6.99 -28.12
CA PRO A 698 -3.22 7.92 -28.63
C PRO A 698 -3.73 8.91 -29.70
N PRO A 699 -2.93 9.93 -30.04
CA PRO A 699 -3.26 10.84 -31.12
C PRO A 699 -3.70 10.16 -32.41
N LYS A 700 -4.74 10.73 -33.05
CA LYS A 700 -5.53 10.23 -34.19
C LYS A 700 -6.52 9.09 -33.92
N GLU A 701 -6.56 8.60 -32.68
CA GLU A 701 -7.59 7.66 -32.19
C GLU A 701 -8.30 8.22 -30.93
N GLN A 702 -8.18 9.52 -30.63
CA GLN A 702 -8.60 10.08 -29.33
C GLN A 702 -10.13 10.05 -29.10
N ASP A 703 -10.92 9.90 -30.16
CA ASP A 703 -12.37 9.76 -30.05
C ASP A 703 -12.77 8.41 -29.42
N THR A 704 -11.82 7.46 -29.35
CA THR A 704 -12.01 6.17 -28.69
C THR A 704 -11.52 6.25 -27.24
N GLU A 705 -12.47 6.41 -26.31
CA GLU A 705 -12.22 6.27 -24.88
C GLU A 705 -12.13 4.79 -24.47
N ILE A 706 -11.16 4.46 -23.61
CA ILE A 706 -10.92 3.10 -23.10
C ILE A 706 -10.96 3.06 -21.57
N LEU A 707 -11.25 1.87 -21.05
CA LEU A 707 -10.99 1.43 -19.69
C LEU A 707 -9.86 0.39 -19.75
N ARG A 708 -8.95 0.40 -18.78
CA ARG A 708 -7.81 -0.54 -18.74
C ARG A 708 -7.67 -1.22 -17.39
N VAL A 709 -7.58 -2.55 -17.40
CA VAL A 709 -7.23 -3.36 -16.23
C VAL A 709 -5.91 -4.08 -16.51
N VAL A 710 -4.90 -3.81 -15.68
CA VAL A 710 -3.61 -4.50 -15.66
C VAL A 710 -3.73 -5.65 -14.67
N VAL A 711 -3.54 -6.88 -15.14
CA VAL A 711 -3.56 -8.08 -14.31
C VAL A 711 -2.15 -8.39 -13.83
N ARG A 712 -2.01 -8.52 -12.52
CA ARG A 712 -0.74 -8.74 -11.80
C ARG A 712 -0.75 -10.06 -11.03
N GLU A 713 0.41 -10.44 -10.52
CA GLU A 713 0.63 -11.68 -9.74
C GLU A 713 -0.28 -11.78 -8.51
N SER A 714 -0.63 -10.64 -7.94
CA SER A 714 -1.48 -10.51 -6.76
C SER A 714 -2.99 -10.62 -7.05
N MET A 715 -3.40 -10.71 -8.32
CA MET A 715 -4.80 -10.81 -8.74
C MET A 715 -5.22 -12.25 -9.00
N ALA A 716 -5.74 -12.91 -7.96
CA ALA A 716 -6.31 -14.25 -8.06
C ALA A 716 -7.62 -14.29 -8.88
N ALA A 717 -8.00 -15.47 -9.37
CA ALA A 717 -9.23 -15.69 -10.14
C ALA A 717 -10.49 -15.20 -9.39
N ASP A 718 -10.57 -15.41 -8.07
CA ASP A 718 -11.70 -14.93 -7.24
C ASP A 718 -11.83 -13.40 -7.25
N LEU A 719 -10.69 -12.68 -7.33
CA LEU A 719 -10.70 -11.23 -7.43
C LEU A 719 -11.16 -10.77 -8.81
N ILE A 720 -10.82 -11.53 -9.86
CA ILE A 720 -11.31 -11.29 -11.22
C ILE A 720 -12.83 -11.50 -11.28
N ASP A 721 -13.34 -12.58 -10.69
CA ASP A 721 -14.78 -12.86 -10.63
C ASP A 721 -15.54 -11.73 -9.91
N LYS A 722 -15.06 -11.32 -8.74
CA LYS A 722 -15.63 -10.19 -8.01
C LYS A 722 -15.59 -8.88 -8.81
N LEU A 723 -14.46 -8.61 -9.47
CA LEU A 723 -14.29 -7.42 -10.32
C LEU A 723 -15.31 -7.42 -11.47
N VAL A 724 -15.49 -8.56 -12.14
CA VAL A 724 -16.49 -8.72 -13.20
C VAL A 724 -17.90 -8.47 -12.68
N ALA A 725 -18.25 -9.09 -11.55
CA ALA A 725 -19.57 -8.91 -10.94
C ALA A 725 -19.83 -7.45 -10.59
N ASP A 726 -18.84 -6.73 -10.05
CA ASP A 726 -18.95 -5.32 -9.72
C ASP A 726 -19.01 -4.42 -10.96
N ILE A 727 -18.26 -4.72 -12.03
CA ILE A 727 -18.38 -4.03 -13.33
C ILE A 727 -19.79 -4.20 -13.89
N ALA A 728 -20.32 -5.43 -13.88
CA ALA A 728 -21.66 -5.73 -14.39
C ALA A 728 -22.74 -5.01 -13.57
N ALA A 729 -22.70 -5.11 -12.24
CA ALA A 729 -23.66 -4.47 -11.34
C ALA A 729 -23.64 -2.94 -11.47
N VAL A 730 -22.47 -2.32 -11.62
CA VAL A 730 -22.34 -0.88 -11.86
C VAL A 730 -22.95 -0.50 -13.22
N THR A 731 -22.69 -1.29 -14.25
CA THR A 731 -23.21 -1.04 -15.61
C THR A 731 -24.73 -1.15 -15.64
N GLU A 732 -25.30 -2.20 -15.06
CA GLU A 732 -26.76 -2.37 -14.95
C GLU A 732 -27.43 -1.24 -14.17
N ARG A 733 -26.78 -0.75 -13.10
CA ARG A 733 -27.29 0.38 -12.34
C ARG A 733 -27.34 1.64 -13.20
N LEU A 734 -26.29 1.90 -13.98
CA LEU A 734 -26.22 3.04 -14.89
C LEU A 734 -27.29 2.95 -15.98
N MET A 735 -27.55 1.77 -16.54
CA MET A 735 -28.61 1.54 -17.54
C MET A 735 -30.02 1.87 -17.02
N LYS A 736 -30.25 1.73 -15.71
CA LYS A 736 -31.55 1.98 -15.05
C LYS A 736 -31.66 3.39 -14.45
N SER A 737 -30.59 4.18 -14.47
CA SER A 737 -30.55 5.48 -13.79
C SER A 737 -31.06 6.60 -14.69
N ASP A 738 -31.82 7.53 -14.12
CA ASP A 738 -32.31 8.68 -14.88
C ASP A 738 -31.14 9.59 -15.32
N PRO A 739 -31.20 10.20 -16.52
CA PRO A 739 -30.17 11.10 -17.03
C PRO A 739 -29.81 12.27 -16.09
N VAL A 740 -30.77 12.70 -15.27
CA VAL A 740 -30.60 13.76 -14.27
C VAL A 740 -29.67 13.31 -13.14
N ASP A 741 -29.85 12.10 -12.61
CA ASP A 741 -29.01 11.54 -11.54
C ASP A 741 -27.58 11.26 -12.02
N LEU A 742 -27.43 10.88 -13.30
CA LEU A 742 -26.12 10.67 -13.91
C LEU A 742 -25.34 11.98 -14.13
N SER A 743 -26.04 13.09 -14.37
CA SER A 743 -25.40 14.40 -14.53
C SER A 743 -24.71 14.87 -13.24
N ALA A 744 -25.24 14.49 -12.07
CA ALA A 744 -24.65 14.79 -10.76
C ALA A 744 -23.38 13.96 -10.46
N LEU A 745 -23.27 12.75 -11.04
CA LEU A 745 -22.03 11.95 -10.97
C LEU A 745 -20.92 12.51 -11.88
N GLN A 746 -21.29 13.19 -12.96
CA GLN A 746 -20.35 13.73 -13.96
C GLN A 746 -19.73 15.07 -13.56
N THR A 747 -20.14 15.68 -12.45
CA THR A 747 -19.45 16.85 -11.86
C THR A 747 -18.26 16.39 -11.04
N GLY A 748 -17.18 15.99 -11.72
CA GLY A 748 -15.92 15.56 -11.10
C GLY A 748 -15.20 16.67 -10.30
N PRO A 749 -14.10 16.32 -9.59
CA PRO A 749 -13.33 17.25 -8.76
C PRO A 749 -12.72 18.39 -9.58
N THR A 750 -12.97 19.61 -9.14
CA THR A 750 -12.51 20.84 -9.80
C THR A 750 -11.01 21.05 -9.60
N ASN A 751 -10.18 20.66 -10.58
CA ASN A 751 -8.88 21.31 -10.78
C ASN A 751 -9.13 22.76 -11.23
N LEU A 752 -8.93 23.71 -10.30
CA LEU A 752 -9.16 25.15 -10.50
C LEU A 752 -8.43 25.75 -11.72
N GLU A 753 -7.37 25.10 -12.22
CA GLU A 753 -6.58 25.60 -13.35
C GLU A 753 -7.29 25.48 -14.71
N ARG A 754 -8.12 24.46 -14.95
CA ARG A 754 -8.78 24.29 -16.27
C ARG A 754 -9.89 25.32 -16.52
N ARG A 755 -10.43 25.96 -15.48
CA ARG A 755 -11.52 26.94 -15.61
C ARG A 755 -11.03 28.29 -16.17
N ARG A 756 -9.73 28.61 -16.07
CA ARG A 756 -9.16 29.86 -16.60
C ARG A 756 -8.92 29.83 -18.10
N VAL A 757 -8.72 28.64 -18.69
CA VAL A 757 -8.40 28.52 -20.12
C VAL A 757 -9.67 28.57 -20.99
N ARG A 758 -10.79 27.97 -20.56
CA ARG A 758 -12.05 28.00 -21.34
C ARG A 758 -12.77 29.34 -21.36
N ASN A 759 -12.57 30.20 -20.37
CA ASN A 759 -13.28 31.48 -20.27
C ASN A 759 -12.64 32.63 -21.07
N ARG A 760 -11.56 32.39 -21.83
CA ARG A 760 -10.95 33.41 -22.70
C ARG A 760 -11.45 33.40 -24.14
N GLU A 761 -12.22 32.38 -24.55
CA GLU A 761 -12.68 32.24 -25.92
C GLU A 761 -14.20 32.09 -25.98
N GLN A 762 -14.94 33.19 -25.76
CA GLN A 762 -16.28 33.37 -26.32
C GLN A 762 -16.69 34.86 -26.28
N PRO A 763 -17.09 35.48 -27.41
CA PRO A 763 -17.59 36.84 -27.43
C PRO A 763 -19.03 36.88 -26.90
N HIS A 764 -19.28 37.80 -25.96
CA HIS A 764 -20.60 38.05 -25.35
C HIS A 764 -21.69 38.36 -26.39
N LYS A 765 -22.75 37.55 -26.43
CA LYS A 765 -24.06 37.95 -26.98
C LYS A 765 -24.92 38.52 -25.86
N VAL A 766 -25.15 39.83 -25.93
CA VAL A 766 -26.06 40.58 -25.05
C VAL A 766 -27.50 40.28 -25.46
N SER A 767 -28.31 39.74 -24.54
CA SER A 767 -29.77 39.74 -24.67
C SER A 767 -30.37 40.76 -23.71
N LYS A 768 -31.13 41.70 -24.26
CA LYS A 768 -31.88 42.74 -23.53
C LYS A 768 -33.15 42.14 -22.92
N ARG A 769 -33.44 42.45 -21.66
CA ARG A 769 -34.80 42.43 -21.09
C ARG A 769 -35.04 43.66 -20.20
N PRO A 770 -36.30 44.10 -20.05
CA PRO A 770 -36.65 45.50 -19.85
C PRO A 770 -36.75 45.93 -18.38
N SER A 771 -36.76 47.26 -18.25
CA SER A 771 -36.69 48.11 -17.07
C SER A 771 -37.80 47.95 -16.01
N GLY A 772 -37.40 48.01 -14.73
CA GLY A 772 -38.25 48.38 -13.60
C GLY A 772 -37.42 49.11 -12.53
N LYS A 773 -37.80 50.35 -12.19
CA LYS A 773 -37.10 51.32 -11.33
C LYS A 773 -37.33 51.07 -9.82
N LYS A 774 -36.29 51.33 -8.99
CA LYS A 774 -36.22 52.33 -7.87
C LYS A 774 -34.99 52.06 -6.99
N GLU A 775 -33.98 52.94 -7.04
CA GLU A 775 -33.55 53.93 -6.01
C GLU A 775 -32.71 53.35 -4.85
N LYS A 776 -31.38 53.57 -4.90
CA LYS A 776 -30.54 54.48 -4.06
C LYS A 776 -30.42 54.00 -2.60
N THR A 777 -29.21 53.71 -2.09
CA THR A 777 -28.21 54.71 -1.71
C THR A 777 -26.75 54.27 -1.90
N ALA A 778 -25.90 55.28 -2.11
CA ALA A 778 -24.49 55.23 -2.43
C ALA A 778 -23.59 55.16 -1.18
N GLY A 779 -22.37 54.65 -1.39
CA GLY A 779 -21.21 54.78 -0.52
C GLY A 779 -19.97 54.26 -1.26
N HIS A 780 -19.30 55.16 -1.99
CA HIS A 780 -18.13 54.94 -2.84
C HIS A 780 -16.85 55.42 -2.08
N PRO A 781 -15.61 55.37 -2.63
CA PRO A 781 -14.68 54.26 -2.41
C PRO A 781 -13.23 54.70 -2.05
N MET A 782 -12.33 53.72 -1.99
CA MET A 782 -10.87 53.77 -2.21
C MET A 782 -9.95 54.55 -1.25
N ARG A 783 -8.97 53.83 -0.69
CA ARG A 783 -7.56 54.25 -0.75
C ARG A 783 -6.61 53.04 -0.78
N SER A 784 -6.04 52.84 -1.97
CA SER A 784 -4.65 52.49 -2.27
C SER A 784 -3.77 51.91 -1.16
N GLY A 785 -3.12 50.78 -1.47
CA GLY A 785 -1.94 50.33 -0.74
C GLY A 785 -1.39 49.00 -1.27
N ILE A 786 -0.60 49.06 -2.34
CA ILE A 786 0.30 47.98 -2.77
C ILE A 786 1.31 47.74 -1.63
N HIS A 787 1.48 46.50 -1.16
CA HIS A 787 2.79 45.81 -1.10
C HIS A 787 2.72 44.42 -0.47
N ARG A 788 3.26 43.47 -1.24
CA ARG A 788 4.05 42.27 -0.89
C ARG A 788 4.04 41.74 0.56
N SER A 789 3.83 40.42 0.58
CA SER A 789 4.60 39.38 1.27
C SER A 789 4.34 39.10 2.76
N VAL A 790 4.15 37.78 2.98
CA VAL A 790 4.35 36.97 4.19
C VAL A 790 3.27 37.05 5.28
N CYS A 791 2.45 35.99 5.35
CA CYS A 791 2.40 35.16 6.55
C CYS A 791 2.06 33.72 6.18
#